data_AF-A0A821DCK8-F1
#
_entry.id   AF-A0A821DCK8-F1
#
_cell.length_a   1.000
_cell.length_b   1.000
_cell.length_c   1.000
_cell.angle_alpha   90.00
_cell.angle_beta   90.00
_cell.angle_gamma   90.00
#
_symmetry.space_group_name_H-M   'P 1'
#
loop_
_entity.id
_entity.type
_entity.pdbx_description
1 polymer ?
#
loop_
_entity_poly.entity_id
_entity_poly.type
_entity_poly.pdbx_seq_one_letter_code
_entity_poly.pdbx_strand_id
1 'polypeptide(L)'
;MIFLGCTRMYESVNDIPCRLQSSMLHCPASNKCIPNRYVMDTIPDCYGAFDESLSVNSCSLNDKYRFHCTSEKKCLLTTAVNNGIRQCSGGEDELGMNGLVINIQTLAFSAICDGRREVFASTNETDETHCEEWSCVNQYTQCDGLWQCPKGIDEINCLSKINCPTDHHPCVFPSNQTIGCLHLNRIDDGIVDCLGATDERTHCRLSYPTDGLRRYRCWNDTLCVFYGFRCHECNKVDGIDELCQADNDKNSDILKYFDDMLEVYHARKLPFSPQSSDPFPRKQSLPSTKNIIEYQKREIEESTNTQQLDMRQVWLCHQGTLIYVGENESEQCLCPPNYYGDRCQYQNQRVSLTLRIQNENLGKFIVIGIIASLVDNTGLIHSYEQFTYVPVRDCNTKFDIYLLYRDRPKDMTKNYTINIEAYDKLSFRYLSTWTFPVKFNFMPVNRESAILTIPASQNCHKTCNSKYREQFKSNKIESCRCKSNHSEIVYINQDQCNCSPDSICVGIANNRSICLCPLTKISPRCLLNSICQTDVCSNRGVCVPDDDRISLTNFTCICQDGFSGPRCEEKDVEIDISFSDVPIPQSLLVHFITAQDYSVKSENPIPTRATMFKKIGFDQDAVTFYMSLPFHLVFAQIEIKFYLIVLQHEHTPSINISTEITRSRHCPYIRELFDQQTIDYQILRRVKFYHLPCKTNLNLICFHDNETFICLCTKERNANCFHFDFNMTYNCMGWNDCQNGGQCFQDHPTCPTKTMCICQACFYGTKCQFSTKQFGLSLDVILGYKILPHIRITQQSLYVIGSIVLATIMLVVGLISGILCIWTFQSKSCLRVGSGLYLLASSITSILILITLNLKLWFLVFSQMSTITSLSFLSFSCISIEFILRSLLAITDWFHASVAVERLFTVILGVNFNLTKSKNIGKWNISFICLITMISLLHEPIYRRLIDDEEEKRTWCLVRFTPKVESYNSFINIFHFVIPFSIKFISIIAMIIFLSRRRASVKKQDTYMEHFRKQLHTHKYLILSSLLSLILALPRLVIAFIFGCMTSAREPLIPLTGYFVSFIPSLLTFFIFVLTSTAYKKQFNTVVTRKWEVMRRWFQRQ
;
A
#
# COMPACT_ATOMS: atom_id res chain seq x y z
N MET A 1 29.69 -16.44 -34.00
CA MET A 1 30.03 -15.03 -34.33
C MET A 1 31.04 -14.55 -33.31
N ILE A 2 32.27 -14.28 -33.74
CA ILE A 2 33.45 -14.09 -32.88
C ILE A 2 33.82 -12.60 -32.91
N PHE A 3 33.76 -11.93 -31.76
CA PHE A 3 34.39 -10.63 -31.56
C PHE A 3 35.89 -10.84 -31.34
N LEU A 4 36.71 -10.59 -32.36
CA LEU A 4 38.15 -10.40 -32.20
C LEU A 4 38.40 -8.96 -31.72
N GLY A 5 38.48 -8.78 -30.41
CA GLY A 5 38.92 -7.52 -29.82
C GLY A 5 40.40 -7.28 -30.08
N CYS A 6 40.74 -6.07 -30.54
CA CYS A 6 42.11 -5.62 -30.79
C CYS A 6 42.99 -5.78 -29.54
N THR A 7 43.96 -6.68 -29.59
CA THR A 7 45.11 -6.70 -28.68
C THR A 7 46.16 -5.71 -29.18
N ARG A 8 46.11 -4.47 -28.69
CA ARG A 8 47.28 -3.59 -28.69
C ARG A 8 47.80 -3.52 -27.26
N MET A 9 48.91 -4.23 -27.02
CA MET A 9 49.64 -4.20 -25.75
C MET A 9 50.11 -2.78 -25.46
N TYR A 10 49.63 -2.19 -24.38
CA TYR A 10 50.35 -1.12 -23.68
C TYR A 10 51.29 -1.82 -22.70
N GLU A 11 52.60 -1.74 -22.94
CA GLU A 11 53.60 -1.96 -21.89
C GLU A 11 53.46 -0.82 -20.89
N SER A 12 52.62 -1.01 -19.86
CA SER A 12 52.71 -0.19 -18.66
C SER A 12 53.75 -0.80 -17.74
N VAL A 13 54.91 -0.14 -17.67
CA VAL A 13 55.86 -0.28 -16.58
C VAL A 13 55.14 0.07 -15.27
N ASN A 14 54.73 -0.96 -14.53
CA ASN A 14 54.60 -1.01 -13.07
C ASN A 14 54.01 -2.38 -12.69
N ASP A 15 54.89 -3.32 -12.33
CA ASP A 15 54.55 -4.60 -11.73
C ASP A 15 53.80 -4.40 -10.41
N ILE A 16 52.48 -4.51 -10.44
CA ILE A 16 51.67 -4.75 -9.24
C ILE A 16 51.37 -6.26 -9.22
N PRO A 17 51.86 -7.03 -8.24
CA PRO A 17 51.64 -8.47 -8.22
C PRO A 17 50.16 -8.77 -7.97
N CYS A 18 49.57 -9.63 -8.82
CA CYS A 18 48.15 -10.02 -8.81
C CYS A 18 47.62 -10.62 -7.49
N ARG A 19 48.44 -10.76 -6.45
CA ARG A 19 48.05 -11.27 -5.13
C ARG A 19 47.27 -10.27 -4.26
N LEU A 20 47.14 -8.99 -4.66
CA LEU A 20 46.53 -7.94 -3.82
C LEU A 20 45.04 -7.68 -4.08
N GLN A 21 44.40 -8.32 -5.07
CA GLN A 21 42.96 -8.19 -5.34
C GLN A 21 42.26 -9.55 -5.35
N SER A 22 41.21 -9.69 -4.52
CA SER A 22 40.42 -10.93 -4.37
C SER A 22 39.54 -11.28 -5.58
N SER A 23 39.53 -10.46 -6.63
CA SER A 23 38.64 -10.57 -7.81
C SER A 23 39.35 -11.04 -9.10
N MET A 24 40.64 -11.39 -9.03
CA MET A 24 41.41 -11.87 -10.18
C MET A 24 42.05 -13.23 -9.90
N LEU A 25 42.03 -14.11 -10.90
CA LEU A 25 42.70 -15.40 -10.94
C LEU A 25 44.04 -15.25 -11.67
N HIS A 26 45.10 -15.79 -11.07
CA HIS A 26 46.42 -15.87 -11.69
C HIS A 26 46.57 -17.20 -12.46
N CYS A 27 46.85 -17.14 -13.76
CA CYS A 27 47.08 -18.34 -14.56
C CYS A 27 48.42 -19.00 -14.17
N PRO A 28 48.46 -20.29 -13.81
CA PRO A 28 49.72 -20.98 -13.53
C PRO A 28 50.61 -21.00 -14.79
N ALA A 29 51.93 -20.90 -14.58
CA ALA A 29 52.96 -20.84 -15.63
C ALA A 29 52.97 -19.57 -16.54
N SER A 30 52.23 -18.51 -16.22
CA SER A 30 52.34 -17.21 -16.90
C SER A 30 52.11 -16.03 -15.95
N ASN A 31 52.54 -14.83 -16.31
CA ASN A 31 52.18 -13.59 -15.59
C ASN A 31 50.79 -13.04 -16.00
N LYS A 32 49.97 -13.84 -16.70
CA LYS A 32 48.62 -13.43 -17.14
C LYS A 32 47.65 -13.57 -15.97
N CYS A 33 46.91 -12.50 -15.69
CA CYS A 33 45.86 -12.48 -14.68
C CYS A 33 44.52 -12.19 -15.36
N ILE A 34 43.53 -13.01 -15.03
CA ILE A 34 42.19 -12.93 -15.60
C ILE A 34 41.19 -12.61 -14.48
N PRO A 35 40.18 -11.76 -14.73
CA PRO A 35 39.08 -11.57 -13.78
C PRO A 35 38.36 -12.88 -13.44
N ASN A 36 37.95 -13.07 -12.17
CA ASN A 36 37.24 -14.27 -11.71
C ASN A 36 35.93 -14.58 -12.47
N ARG A 37 35.37 -13.62 -13.21
CA ARG A 37 34.18 -13.81 -14.06
C ARG A 37 34.44 -14.68 -15.30
N TYR A 38 35.69 -14.80 -15.74
CA TYR A 38 36.10 -15.61 -16.91
C TYR A 38 36.42 -17.07 -16.53
N VAL A 39 36.29 -17.44 -15.25
CA VAL A 39 36.48 -18.82 -14.81
C VAL A 39 35.23 -19.64 -15.12
N MET A 40 35.37 -20.77 -15.83
CA MET A 40 34.26 -21.66 -16.22
C MET A 40 33.25 -20.96 -17.14
N ASP A 41 33.75 -20.20 -18.12
CA ASP A 41 32.95 -19.50 -19.13
C ASP A 41 32.99 -20.17 -20.52
N THR A 42 33.58 -21.37 -20.60
CA THR A 42 33.81 -22.18 -21.81
C THR A 42 34.91 -21.68 -22.74
N ILE A 43 35.59 -20.57 -22.42
CA ILE A 43 36.66 -20.00 -23.21
C ILE A 43 37.99 -20.17 -22.45
N PRO A 44 38.99 -20.88 -23.00
CA PRO A 44 40.26 -21.05 -22.32
C PRO A 44 41.09 -19.76 -22.40
N ASP A 45 41.07 -18.97 -21.32
CA ASP A 45 41.88 -17.77 -21.16
C ASP A 45 43.26 -18.06 -20.54
N CYS A 46 43.41 -19.12 -19.75
CA CYS A 46 44.70 -19.54 -19.20
C CYS A 46 45.40 -20.63 -20.03
N TYR A 47 46.72 -20.69 -19.93
CA TYR A 47 47.52 -21.75 -20.57
C TYR A 47 47.07 -23.12 -20.06
N GLY A 48 46.78 -24.05 -20.98
CA GLY A 48 46.27 -25.38 -20.64
C GLY A 48 44.81 -25.42 -20.15
N ALA A 49 44.03 -24.36 -20.40
CA ALA A 49 42.63 -24.24 -19.97
C ALA A 49 42.45 -24.41 -18.44
N PHE A 50 43.43 -23.92 -17.66
CA PHE A 50 43.42 -24.04 -16.21
C PHE A 50 42.16 -23.43 -15.58
N ASP A 51 41.74 -22.27 -16.09
CA ASP A 51 40.51 -21.55 -15.76
C ASP A 51 39.22 -22.33 -16.01
N GLU A 52 39.25 -23.31 -16.92
CA GLU A 52 38.14 -24.22 -17.21
C GLU A 52 38.26 -25.58 -16.50
N SER A 53 39.31 -25.76 -15.68
CA SER A 53 39.59 -27.03 -15.00
C SER A 53 39.01 -27.07 -13.58
N LEU A 54 38.71 -28.28 -13.08
CA LEU A 54 38.23 -28.50 -11.71
C LEU A 54 39.23 -28.01 -10.63
N SER A 55 40.48 -27.76 -10.99
CA SER A 55 41.55 -27.36 -10.06
C SER A 55 41.41 -25.92 -9.55
N VAL A 56 40.58 -25.08 -10.19
CA VAL A 56 40.34 -23.68 -9.82
C VAL A 56 39.28 -23.51 -8.72
N ASN A 57 38.60 -24.60 -8.32
CA ASN A 57 37.56 -24.60 -7.28
C ASN A 57 36.53 -23.47 -7.49
N SER A 58 35.90 -23.46 -8.66
CA SER A 58 35.04 -22.35 -9.13
C SER A 58 33.87 -22.02 -8.21
N CYS A 59 33.43 -22.96 -7.37
CA CYS A 59 32.37 -22.76 -6.37
C CYS A 59 32.80 -21.92 -5.15
N SER A 60 34.11 -21.68 -4.96
CA SER A 60 34.62 -20.82 -3.89
C SER A 60 34.63 -19.32 -4.25
N LEU A 61 34.38 -19.01 -5.53
CA LEU A 61 34.23 -17.64 -6.01
C LEU A 61 32.84 -17.13 -5.56
N ASN A 62 32.83 -16.14 -4.66
CA ASN A 62 31.64 -15.64 -3.96
C ASN A 62 30.71 -14.81 -4.89
N ASP A 63 30.26 -15.39 -6.00
CA ASP A 63 29.46 -14.74 -7.03
C ASP A 63 28.05 -15.34 -7.07
N LYS A 64 27.04 -14.50 -6.88
CA LYS A 64 25.65 -14.90 -6.58
C LYS A 64 24.91 -15.54 -7.78
N TYR A 65 25.57 -15.61 -8.93
CA TYR A 65 24.97 -15.94 -10.24
C TYR A 65 25.70 -17.09 -10.95
N ARG A 66 26.33 -18.01 -10.22
CA ARG A 66 26.95 -19.23 -10.78
C ARG A 66 26.04 -20.44 -10.54
N PHE A 67 25.91 -21.30 -11.55
CA PHE A 67 25.12 -22.54 -11.48
C PHE A 67 25.98 -23.67 -10.90
N HIS A 68 25.49 -24.37 -9.88
CA HIS A 68 26.23 -25.43 -9.18
C HIS A 68 25.76 -26.81 -9.67
N CYS A 69 26.66 -27.62 -10.25
CA CYS A 69 26.35 -29.02 -10.59
C CYS A 69 26.14 -29.83 -9.30
N THR A 70 25.02 -30.53 -9.10
CA THR A 70 24.78 -31.21 -7.80
C THR A 70 25.71 -32.40 -7.56
N SER A 71 26.17 -33.05 -8.62
CA SER A 71 27.06 -34.22 -8.57
C SER A 71 28.56 -33.88 -8.41
N GLU A 72 28.96 -32.62 -8.58
CA GLU A 72 30.37 -32.21 -8.66
C GLU A 72 30.65 -30.87 -7.97
N LYS A 73 31.89 -30.64 -7.51
CA LYS A 73 32.31 -29.31 -7.02
C LYS A 73 32.65 -28.35 -8.17
N LYS A 74 31.72 -28.22 -9.11
CA LYS A 74 31.86 -27.44 -10.33
C LYS A 74 30.73 -26.42 -10.41
N CYS A 75 31.11 -25.15 -10.47
CA CYS A 75 30.17 -24.03 -10.61
C CYS A 75 30.41 -23.29 -11.93
N LEU A 76 29.40 -23.32 -12.80
CA LEU A 76 29.38 -22.77 -14.15
C LEU A 76 28.91 -21.30 -14.16
N LEU A 77 29.34 -20.52 -15.16
CA LEU A 77 28.77 -19.21 -15.41
C LEU A 77 27.35 -19.35 -16.02
N THR A 78 26.44 -18.41 -15.77
CA THR A 78 25.06 -18.46 -16.30
C THR A 78 24.97 -18.57 -17.82
N THR A 79 25.96 -18.06 -18.55
CA THR A 79 26.05 -18.18 -20.01
C THR A 79 26.36 -19.59 -20.50
N ALA A 80 26.85 -20.46 -19.61
CA ALA A 80 27.11 -21.86 -19.91
C ALA A 80 25.91 -22.78 -19.64
N VAL A 81 24.82 -22.26 -19.06
CA VAL A 81 23.59 -23.02 -18.80
C VAL A 81 22.68 -22.98 -20.04
N ASN A 82 22.11 -24.12 -20.42
CA ASN A 82 21.20 -24.29 -21.56
C ASN A 82 21.82 -23.83 -22.90
N ASN A 83 23.10 -24.15 -23.10
CA ASN A 83 23.84 -23.79 -24.31
C ASN A 83 23.94 -24.96 -25.31
N GLY A 84 23.23 -26.07 -25.04
CA GLY A 84 23.17 -27.27 -25.85
C GLY A 84 24.30 -28.27 -25.56
N ILE A 85 25.15 -28.02 -24.56
CA ILE A 85 26.35 -28.82 -24.28
C ILE A 85 26.31 -29.26 -22.81
N ARG A 86 26.24 -30.57 -22.55
CA ARG A 86 26.25 -31.10 -21.17
C ARG A 86 27.64 -30.95 -20.54
N GLN A 87 27.83 -29.96 -19.67
CA GLN A 87 29.04 -29.74 -18.87
C GLN A 87 28.94 -30.23 -17.42
N CYS A 88 27.75 -30.56 -16.88
CA CYS A 88 27.56 -31.32 -15.66
C CYS A 88 27.39 -32.83 -15.97
N SER A 89 27.97 -33.74 -15.17
CA SER A 89 27.83 -35.20 -15.41
C SER A 89 26.38 -35.71 -15.46
N GLY A 90 25.45 -35.04 -14.76
CA GLY A 90 24.01 -35.35 -14.79
C GLY A 90 23.22 -34.66 -15.92
N GLY A 91 23.85 -33.80 -16.73
CA GLY A 91 23.16 -32.97 -17.74
C GLY A 91 22.20 -31.93 -17.15
N GLU A 92 22.35 -31.62 -15.86
CA GLU A 92 21.49 -30.69 -15.10
C GLU A 92 21.54 -29.25 -15.61
N ASP A 93 22.64 -28.90 -16.26
CA ASP A 93 22.89 -27.62 -16.92
C ASP A 93 22.15 -27.46 -18.25
N GLU A 94 21.73 -28.57 -18.87
CA GLU A 94 21.01 -28.61 -20.13
C GLU A 94 19.52 -28.98 -19.97
N LEU A 95 19.11 -29.28 -18.74
CA LEU A 95 17.72 -29.17 -18.37
C LEU A 95 17.43 -27.67 -18.35
N GLY A 96 16.70 -27.17 -19.34
CA GLY A 96 16.31 -25.75 -19.41
C GLY A 96 15.81 -25.25 -18.06
N MET A 97 15.81 -23.93 -17.83
CA MET A 97 15.47 -23.23 -16.58
C MET A 97 14.20 -23.68 -15.80
N ASN A 98 13.45 -24.67 -16.28
CA ASN A 98 12.33 -25.36 -15.64
C ASN A 98 12.70 -26.70 -14.98
N GLY A 99 13.97 -27.12 -14.98
CA GLY A 99 14.48 -28.30 -14.25
C GLY A 99 14.91 -28.02 -12.80
N LEU A 100 14.55 -26.85 -12.25
CA LEU A 100 14.55 -26.65 -10.80
C LEU A 100 13.62 -27.69 -10.20
N VAL A 101 14.08 -28.42 -9.18
CA VAL A 101 13.22 -29.16 -8.24
C VAL A 101 12.00 -28.30 -7.97
N ILE A 102 10.84 -28.68 -8.54
CA ILE A 102 9.61 -27.88 -8.46
C ILE A 102 9.30 -27.80 -6.97
N ASN A 103 9.49 -26.61 -6.41
CA ASN A 103 9.08 -26.34 -5.05
C ASN A 103 7.55 -26.50 -5.02
N ILE A 104 6.98 -26.98 -3.92
CA ILE A 104 5.52 -27.12 -3.78
C ILE A 104 4.83 -25.76 -4.05
N GLN A 105 5.53 -24.65 -3.80
CA GLN A 105 5.09 -23.27 -4.09
C GLN A 105 4.91 -22.96 -5.60
N THR A 106 5.46 -23.77 -6.50
CA THR A 106 5.38 -23.60 -7.96
C THR A 106 4.58 -24.71 -8.65
N LEU A 107 4.13 -25.73 -7.92
CA LEU A 107 3.32 -26.82 -8.46
C LEU A 107 1.88 -26.33 -8.71
N ALA A 108 1.39 -26.50 -9.94
CA ALA A 108 0.00 -26.17 -10.27
C ALA A 108 -0.96 -27.17 -9.60
N PHE A 109 -2.14 -26.71 -9.17
CA PHE A 109 -3.16 -27.61 -8.59
C PHE A 109 -3.61 -28.70 -9.59
N SER A 110 -3.60 -28.38 -10.89
CA SER A 110 -3.87 -29.33 -11.98
C SER A 110 -2.80 -30.40 -12.15
N ALA A 111 -1.59 -30.20 -11.62
CA ALA A 111 -0.46 -31.13 -11.70
C ALA A 111 -0.38 -32.06 -10.47
N ILE A 112 -1.43 -32.13 -9.65
CA ILE A 112 -1.52 -33.03 -8.51
C ILE A 112 -2.40 -34.20 -8.89
N CYS A 113 -1.90 -35.43 -8.70
CA CYS A 113 -2.63 -36.65 -9.06
C CYS A 113 -3.00 -36.68 -10.56
N ASP A 114 -2.08 -36.21 -11.41
CA ASP A 114 -2.25 -36.10 -12.87
C ASP A 114 -1.59 -37.26 -13.63
N GLY A 115 -1.04 -38.24 -12.91
CA GLY A 115 -0.36 -39.41 -13.46
C GLY A 115 1.09 -39.16 -13.88
N ARG A 116 1.65 -37.97 -13.63
CA ARG A 116 3.04 -37.63 -13.93
C ARG A 116 3.78 -37.24 -12.65
N ARG A 117 4.96 -37.83 -12.46
CA ARG A 117 5.78 -37.51 -11.30
C ARG A 117 6.66 -36.29 -11.62
N GLU A 118 6.31 -35.14 -11.07
CA GLU A 118 7.01 -33.88 -11.29
C GLU A 118 7.80 -33.44 -10.04
N VAL A 119 7.41 -33.88 -8.84
CA VAL A 119 8.08 -33.53 -7.57
C VAL A 119 8.81 -34.72 -6.92
N PHE A 120 10.11 -34.54 -6.64
CA PHE A 120 10.92 -35.44 -5.81
C PHE A 120 11.10 -34.84 -4.40
N ALA A 121 10.23 -35.18 -3.45
CA ALA A 121 10.46 -34.83 -2.05
C ALA A 121 11.47 -35.81 -1.41
N SER A 122 12.18 -35.37 -0.37
CA SER A 122 13.12 -36.20 0.41
C SER A 122 12.41 -37.24 1.31
N THR A 123 11.09 -37.18 1.40
CA THR A 123 10.19 -38.14 2.04
C THR A 123 9.53 -39.04 0.98
N ASN A 124 9.08 -40.24 1.34
CA ASN A 124 8.36 -41.17 0.43
C ASN A 124 7.01 -40.64 -0.13
N GLU A 125 6.71 -39.33 -0.01
CA GLU A 125 5.47 -38.71 -0.48
C GLU A 125 5.75 -37.93 -1.78
N THR A 126 5.02 -38.24 -2.86
CA THR A 126 5.09 -37.51 -4.15
C THR A 126 3.74 -36.84 -4.43
N ASP A 127 3.67 -35.99 -5.47
CA ASP A 127 2.42 -35.52 -6.09
C ASP A 127 1.42 -36.66 -6.36
N GLU A 128 1.92 -37.82 -6.81
CA GLU A 128 1.08 -38.97 -7.20
C GLU A 128 0.72 -39.99 -6.09
N THR A 129 1.08 -39.79 -4.80
CA THR A 129 0.69 -40.73 -3.71
C THR A 129 -0.56 -40.29 -2.95
N HIS A 130 -1.34 -41.21 -2.37
CA HIS A 130 -2.54 -40.89 -1.56
C HIS A 130 -3.63 -40.06 -2.31
N CYS A 131 -3.86 -40.37 -3.59
CA CYS A 131 -4.85 -39.71 -4.43
C CYS A 131 -6.29 -40.28 -4.30
N GLU A 132 -6.59 -41.06 -3.26
CA GLU A 132 -7.87 -41.78 -3.11
C GLU A 132 -9.10 -40.86 -3.09
N GLU A 133 -8.96 -39.67 -2.51
CA GLU A 133 -10.03 -38.66 -2.43
C GLU A 133 -10.11 -37.75 -3.66
N TRP A 134 -9.14 -37.87 -4.58
CA TRP A 134 -9.08 -37.14 -5.83
C TRP A 134 -9.98 -37.82 -6.87
N SER A 135 -10.97 -37.08 -7.39
CA SER A 135 -11.85 -37.63 -8.42
C SER A 135 -11.04 -37.88 -9.68
N CYS A 136 -11.03 -39.13 -10.18
CA CYS A 136 -10.25 -39.46 -11.37
C CYS A 136 -10.78 -38.70 -12.61
N VAL A 137 -12.10 -38.57 -12.74
CA VAL A 137 -12.72 -37.67 -13.73
C VAL A 137 -12.95 -36.33 -13.05
N ASN A 138 -12.24 -35.31 -13.52
CA ASN A 138 -12.41 -33.94 -13.09
C ASN A 138 -12.10 -32.99 -14.26
N GLN A 139 -12.34 -31.70 -14.04
CA GLN A 139 -12.12 -30.66 -15.05
C GLN A 139 -10.68 -30.56 -15.57
N TYR A 140 -9.68 -31.11 -14.88
CA TYR A 140 -8.27 -31.11 -15.27
C TYR A 140 -7.85 -32.39 -15.97
N THR A 141 -8.49 -33.53 -15.69
CA THR A 141 -8.15 -34.84 -16.29
C THR A 141 -9.00 -35.19 -17.51
N GLN A 142 -10.23 -34.66 -17.65
CA GLN A 142 -11.13 -35.07 -18.74
C GLN A 142 -10.70 -34.54 -20.14
N CYS A 143 -10.26 -35.37 -21.08
CA CYS A 143 -9.77 -34.91 -22.38
C CYS A 143 -8.45 -34.10 -22.29
N ASP A 144 -7.54 -34.53 -21.43
CA ASP A 144 -6.18 -33.98 -21.33
C ASP A 144 -5.13 -34.81 -22.11
N GLY A 145 -5.56 -35.91 -22.74
CA GLY A 145 -4.73 -36.81 -23.54
C GLY A 145 -4.01 -37.89 -22.74
N LEU A 146 -4.19 -37.93 -21.41
CA LEU A 146 -3.59 -38.90 -20.50
C LEU A 146 -4.68 -39.84 -19.96
N TRP A 147 -4.31 -41.08 -19.61
CA TRP A 147 -5.24 -42.04 -19.02
C TRP A 147 -4.99 -42.14 -17.52
N GLN A 148 -5.54 -41.21 -16.74
CA GLN A 148 -5.45 -41.21 -15.29
C GLN A 148 -6.50 -42.12 -14.66
N CYS A 149 -7.70 -42.18 -15.23
CA CYS A 149 -8.74 -43.10 -14.79
C CYS A 149 -8.47 -44.55 -15.26
N PRO A 150 -8.93 -45.56 -14.50
CA PRO A 150 -8.97 -46.94 -14.97
C PRO A 150 -9.66 -47.03 -16.34
N LYS A 151 -9.04 -47.73 -17.29
CA LYS A 151 -9.54 -47.90 -18.67
C LYS A 151 -9.67 -46.60 -19.49
N GLY A 152 -9.03 -45.51 -19.06
CA GLY A 152 -9.01 -44.23 -19.78
C GLY A 152 -10.40 -43.57 -19.90
N ILE A 153 -11.27 -43.71 -18.89
CA ILE A 153 -12.65 -43.19 -18.93
C ILE A 153 -12.70 -41.66 -19.06
N ASP A 154 -11.68 -40.98 -18.55
CA ASP A 154 -11.43 -39.55 -18.68
C ASP A 154 -11.24 -39.07 -20.13
N GLU A 155 -10.81 -39.96 -21.04
CA GLU A 155 -10.51 -39.64 -22.45
C GLU A 155 -11.59 -40.10 -23.43
N ILE A 156 -12.76 -40.50 -22.94
CA ILE A 156 -13.87 -40.92 -23.82
C ILE A 156 -14.48 -39.69 -24.50
N ASN A 157 -14.67 -39.78 -25.83
CA ASN A 157 -15.35 -38.76 -26.65
C ASN A 157 -14.65 -37.38 -26.71
N CYS A 158 -13.32 -37.37 -26.66
CA CYS A 158 -12.51 -36.14 -26.72
C CYS A 158 -12.08 -35.75 -28.14
N LEU A 159 -11.92 -36.73 -29.04
CA LEU A 159 -11.50 -36.50 -30.43
C LEU A 159 -12.71 -36.16 -31.32
N SER A 160 -12.84 -34.89 -31.69
CA SER A 160 -13.98 -34.35 -32.46
C SER A 160 -14.22 -34.97 -33.84
N LYS A 161 -13.27 -35.74 -34.39
CA LYS A 161 -13.37 -36.35 -35.74
C LYS A 161 -13.74 -37.84 -35.75
N ILE A 162 -13.64 -38.56 -34.63
CA ILE A 162 -13.93 -40.01 -34.55
C ILE A 162 -14.99 -40.25 -33.47
N ASN A 163 -16.24 -40.48 -33.89
CA ASN A 163 -17.33 -40.80 -32.98
C ASN A 163 -17.31 -42.29 -32.63
N CYS A 164 -16.70 -42.63 -31.49
CA CYS A 164 -16.85 -43.96 -30.89
C CYS A 164 -18.06 -44.01 -29.93
N PRO A 165 -18.71 -45.17 -29.77
CA PRO A 165 -19.73 -45.39 -28.74
C PRO A 165 -19.18 -45.11 -27.33
N THR A 166 -20.05 -44.85 -26.36
CA THR A 166 -19.69 -44.45 -24.98
C THR A 166 -18.77 -45.42 -24.23
N ASP A 167 -18.68 -46.68 -24.67
CA ASP A 167 -17.86 -47.72 -24.05
C ASP A 167 -16.65 -48.15 -24.91
N HIS A 168 -16.20 -47.30 -25.84
CA HIS A 168 -15.11 -47.62 -26.77
C HIS A 168 -14.11 -46.46 -26.93
N HIS A 169 -12.84 -46.82 -27.10
CA HIS A 169 -11.75 -45.91 -27.46
C HIS A 169 -11.37 -46.03 -28.94
N PRO A 170 -10.92 -44.94 -29.59
CA PRO A 170 -10.41 -45.02 -30.95
C PRO A 170 -9.08 -45.79 -30.98
N CYS A 171 -8.91 -46.64 -31.99
CA CYS A 171 -7.78 -47.55 -32.13
C CYS A 171 -7.40 -47.67 -33.61
N VAL A 172 -6.09 -47.71 -33.90
CA VAL A 172 -5.58 -48.03 -35.24
C VAL A 172 -5.23 -49.51 -35.26
N PHE A 173 -6.02 -50.29 -36.00
CA PHE A 173 -5.82 -51.74 -36.06
C PHE A 173 -4.64 -52.10 -36.98
N PRO A 174 -3.69 -52.92 -36.51
CA PRO A 174 -2.44 -53.22 -37.23
C PRO A 174 -2.63 -54.06 -38.49
N SER A 175 -3.68 -54.88 -38.55
CA SER A 175 -3.93 -55.81 -39.68
C SER A 175 -4.37 -55.11 -40.97
N ASN A 176 -5.15 -54.03 -40.86
CA ASN A 176 -5.76 -53.34 -42.00
C ASN A 176 -5.41 -51.84 -42.06
N GLN A 177 -4.64 -51.31 -41.09
CA GLN A 177 -4.32 -49.89 -40.93
C GLN A 177 -5.55 -48.96 -40.92
N THR A 178 -6.72 -49.46 -40.50
CA THR A 178 -7.95 -48.67 -40.41
C THR A 178 -8.17 -48.16 -38.99
N ILE A 179 -8.68 -46.94 -38.86
CA ILE A 179 -9.17 -46.40 -37.59
C ILE A 179 -10.52 -47.05 -37.26
N GLY A 180 -10.68 -47.61 -36.07
CA GLY A 180 -11.94 -48.12 -35.56
C GLY A 180 -12.06 -47.93 -34.04
N CYS A 181 -13.08 -48.52 -33.43
CA CYS A 181 -13.38 -48.35 -32.01
C CYS A 181 -13.17 -49.68 -31.25
N LEU A 182 -12.31 -49.66 -30.23
CA LEU A 182 -12.00 -50.78 -29.35
C LEU A 182 -12.78 -50.66 -28.04
N HIS A 183 -13.43 -51.74 -27.60
CA HIS A 183 -14.23 -51.74 -26.38
C HIS A 183 -13.36 -51.63 -25.12
N LEU A 184 -13.83 -50.91 -24.08
CA LEU A 184 -13.18 -50.74 -22.76
C LEU A 184 -12.77 -52.03 -22.02
N ASN A 185 -13.14 -53.22 -22.49
CA ASN A 185 -12.78 -54.49 -21.86
C ASN A 185 -11.49 -55.08 -22.41
N ARG A 186 -11.00 -54.55 -23.54
CA ARG A 186 -9.73 -54.94 -24.19
C ARG A 186 -8.68 -53.84 -24.03
N ILE A 187 -8.69 -53.22 -22.86
CA ILE A 187 -7.86 -52.06 -22.56
C ILE A 187 -7.12 -52.38 -21.28
N ASP A 188 -5.80 -52.25 -21.31
CA ASP A 188 -4.89 -52.76 -20.28
C ASP A 188 -5.20 -54.24 -19.91
N ASP A 189 -5.60 -55.07 -20.89
CA ASP A 189 -5.84 -56.51 -20.73
C ASP A 189 -4.58 -57.36 -20.94
N GLY A 190 -3.46 -56.70 -21.27
CA GLY A 190 -2.16 -57.29 -21.52
C GLY A 190 -1.96 -57.73 -22.97
N ILE A 191 -2.92 -57.47 -23.86
CA ILE A 191 -2.86 -57.80 -25.28
C ILE A 191 -2.81 -56.49 -26.06
N VAL A 192 -1.82 -56.36 -26.96
CA VAL A 192 -1.69 -55.17 -27.82
C VAL A 192 -2.58 -55.34 -29.05
N ASP A 193 -3.76 -54.74 -29.02
CA ASP A 193 -4.73 -54.66 -30.11
C ASP A 193 -4.49 -53.43 -31.01
N CYS A 194 -3.90 -52.34 -30.48
CA CYS A 194 -3.70 -51.08 -31.22
C CYS A 194 -2.23 -50.79 -31.56
N LEU A 195 -2.02 -50.12 -32.72
CA LEU A 195 -0.70 -49.65 -33.11
C LEU A 195 -0.10 -48.71 -32.04
N GLY A 196 1.18 -48.90 -31.74
CA GLY A 196 1.89 -48.16 -30.69
C GLY A 196 1.55 -48.59 -29.26
N ALA A 197 0.80 -49.68 -29.08
CA ALA A 197 0.23 -50.12 -27.81
C ALA A 197 -0.58 -49.01 -27.12
N THR A 198 -1.37 -48.28 -27.92
CA THR A 198 -2.18 -47.15 -27.45
C THR A 198 -3.36 -47.56 -26.56
N ASP A 199 -3.67 -48.85 -26.52
CA ASP A 199 -4.58 -49.56 -25.62
C ASP A 199 -3.92 -50.08 -24.33
N GLU A 200 -2.59 -50.21 -24.32
CA GLU A 200 -1.77 -50.77 -23.24
C GLU A 200 -0.77 -49.73 -22.69
N ARG A 201 -1.27 -48.51 -22.45
CA ARG A 201 -0.44 -47.33 -22.13
C ARG A 201 0.30 -47.45 -20.79
N THR A 202 -0.14 -48.35 -19.91
CA THR A 202 0.41 -48.51 -18.56
C THR A 202 1.90 -48.88 -18.59
N HIS A 203 2.34 -49.68 -19.56
CA HIS A 203 3.73 -50.13 -19.65
C HIS A 203 4.74 -48.97 -19.82
N CYS A 204 4.56 -48.15 -20.86
CA CYS A 204 5.47 -47.03 -21.12
C CYS A 204 5.39 -45.94 -20.05
N ARG A 205 4.23 -45.79 -19.39
CA ARG A 205 4.06 -44.89 -18.25
C ARG A 205 4.93 -45.27 -17.05
N LEU A 206 4.96 -46.56 -16.70
CA LEU A 206 5.77 -47.05 -15.58
C LEU A 206 7.27 -46.99 -15.87
N SER A 207 7.67 -47.26 -17.13
CA SER A 207 9.07 -47.20 -17.56
C SER A 207 9.62 -45.78 -17.62
N TYR A 208 8.78 -44.79 -17.95
CA TYR A 208 9.15 -43.38 -18.09
C TYR A 208 8.15 -42.46 -17.33
N PRO A 209 8.24 -42.40 -15.99
CA PRO A 209 7.27 -41.66 -15.18
C PRO A 209 7.39 -40.13 -15.28
N THR A 210 8.58 -39.61 -15.63
CA THR A 210 8.87 -38.17 -15.76
C THR A 210 8.71 -37.68 -17.20
N ASP A 211 8.91 -38.54 -18.20
CA ASP A 211 8.81 -38.21 -19.62
C ASP A 211 7.43 -38.62 -20.16
N GLY A 212 6.49 -37.66 -20.14
CA GLY A 212 5.12 -37.88 -20.57
C GLY A 212 4.94 -38.01 -22.08
N LEU A 213 5.95 -37.67 -22.88
CA LEU A 213 5.90 -37.74 -24.34
C LEU A 213 6.37 -39.10 -24.89
N ARG A 214 7.10 -39.89 -24.08
CA ARG A 214 7.50 -41.28 -24.39
C ARG A 214 6.38 -42.26 -24.06
N ARG A 215 5.35 -42.29 -24.91
CA ARG A 215 4.15 -43.11 -24.72
C ARG A 215 3.89 -44.09 -25.85
N TYR A 216 4.69 -44.07 -26.91
CA TYR A 216 4.55 -44.99 -28.04
C TYR A 216 5.45 -46.21 -27.82
N ARG A 217 4.86 -47.41 -27.79
CA ARG A 217 5.60 -48.66 -27.70
C ARG A 217 5.85 -49.24 -29.09
N CYS A 218 7.10 -49.55 -29.43
CA CYS A 218 7.40 -50.19 -30.71
C CYS A 218 6.74 -51.59 -30.79
N TRP A 219 6.38 -52.02 -32.00
CA TRP A 219 5.59 -53.23 -32.20
C TRP A 219 6.40 -54.47 -31.80
N ASN A 220 5.80 -55.36 -31.00
CA ASN A 220 6.46 -56.59 -30.53
C ASN A 220 7.79 -56.38 -29.78
N ASP A 221 8.08 -55.15 -29.33
CA ASP A 221 9.23 -54.76 -28.52
C ASP A 221 8.75 -54.22 -27.15
N THR A 222 9.66 -53.95 -26.23
CA THR A 222 9.44 -53.25 -24.95
C THR A 222 9.94 -51.80 -24.98
N LEU A 223 10.59 -51.39 -26.08
CA LEU A 223 11.08 -50.03 -26.25
C LEU A 223 9.93 -49.02 -26.36
N CYS A 224 9.99 -47.97 -25.54
CA CYS A 224 9.07 -46.83 -25.60
C CYS A 224 9.79 -45.60 -26.13
N VAL A 225 9.21 -44.98 -27.15
CA VAL A 225 9.79 -43.87 -27.91
C VAL A 225 8.87 -42.66 -27.89
N PHE A 226 9.43 -41.51 -28.24
CA PHE A 226 8.64 -40.33 -28.56
C PHE A 226 7.88 -40.56 -29.88
N TYR A 227 6.62 -40.12 -29.95
CA TYR A 227 5.82 -40.28 -31.16
C TYR A 227 6.50 -39.69 -32.41
N GLY A 228 7.13 -38.52 -32.32
CA GLY A 228 7.86 -37.92 -33.44
C GLY A 228 9.16 -38.62 -33.82
N PHE A 229 9.71 -39.49 -32.96
CA PHE A 229 10.92 -40.28 -33.24
C PHE A 229 10.62 -41.74 -33.61
N ARG A 230 9.33 -42.13 -33.72
CA ARG A 230 8.92 -43.51 -34.05
C ARG A 230 9.57 -44.06 -35.33
N CYS A 231 9.73 -43.22 -36.35
CA CYS A 231 10.34 -43.61 -37.63
C CYS A 231 11.87 -43.78 -37.57
N HIS A 232 12.52 -43.27 -36.53
CA HIS A 232 13.97 -43.31 -36.36
C HIS A 232 14.41 -44.35 -35.32
N GLU A 233 13.64 -44.50 -34.23
CA GLU A 233 14.02 -45.30 -33.07
C GLU A 233 13.36 -46.71 -33.04
N CYS A 234 12.25 -46.95 -33.75
CA CYS A 234 11.67 -48.29 -33.87
C CYS A 234 12.30 -49.10 -35.02
N ASN A 235 12.25 -50.43 -34.94
CA ASN A 235 12.79 -51.30 -35.97
C ASN A 235 11.93 -51.25 -37.25
N LYS A 236 12.59 -51.28 -38.42
CA LYS A 236 11.97 -51.20 -39.77
C LYS A 236 11.13 -52.43 -40.18
N VAL A 237 10.75 -53.31 -39.25
CA VAL A 237 10.03 -54.57 -39.55
C VAL A 237 8.54 -54.46 -39.21
N ASP A 238 8.11 -53.31 -38.70
CA ASP A 238 6.90 -53.18 -37.89
C ASP A 238 5.64 -52.70 -38.65
N GLY A 239 5.62 -52.74 -39.99
CA GLY A 239 4.50 -52.21 -40.80
C GLY A 239 4.34 -50.68 -40.73
N ILE A 240 5.19 -50.01 -39.93
CA ILE A 240 5.33 -48.56 -39.81
C ILE A 240 6.04 -47.97 -41.05
N ASP A 241 6.74 -48.79 -41.84
CA ASP A 241 7.47 -48.37 -43.04
C ASP A 241 6.58 -47.69 -44.08
N GLU A 242 5.33 -48.12 -44.26
CA GLU A 242 4.36 -47.44 -45.14
C GLU A 242 3.92 -46.08 -44.57
N LEU A 243 3.80 -45.97 -43.23
CA LEU A 243 3.45 -44.73 -42.53
C LEU A 243 4.59 -43.69 -42.55
N CYS A 244 5.84 -44.15 -42.46
CA CYS A 244 7.04 -43.29 -42.50
C CYS A 244 7.44 -42.93 -43.94
N GLN A 245 7.04 -43.73 -44.94
CA GLN A 245 7.14 -43.33 -46.36
C GLN A 245 6.06 -42.30 -46.74
N ALA A 246 4.90 -42.34 -46.10
CA ALA A 246 3.80 -41.38 -46.27
C ALA A 246 4.03 -40.01 -45.61
N ASP A 247 5.12 -39.80 -44.86
CA ASP A 247 5.45 -38.50 -44.24
C ASP A 247 5.73 -37.39 -45.28
N ASN A 248 5.98 -37.80 -46.54
CA ASN A 248 6.06 -36.90 -47.69
C ASN A 248 4.69 -36.47 -48.25
N ASP A 249 3.61 -37.18 -47.92
CA ASP A 249 2.23 -36.91 -48.36
C ASP A 249 1.34 -36.61 -47.13
N LYS A 250 1.15 -35.31 -46.84
CA LYS A 250 0.47 -34.76 -45.64
C LYS A 250 -1.03 -35.12 -45.47
N ASN A 251 -1.54 -36.16 -46.10
CA ASN A 251 -2.96 -36.45 -46.23
C ASN A 251 -3.45 -37.83 -45.78
N SER A 252 -2.63 -38.64 -45.09
CA SER A 252 -3.12 -39.86 -44.44
C SER A 252 -3.92 -39.55 -43.17
N ASP A 253 -5.13 -40.10 -43.05
CA ASP A 253 -6.02 -39.95 -41.88
C ASP A 253 -5.39 -40.51 -40.59
N ILE A 254 -4.45 -41.45 -40.71
CA ILE A 254 -3.73 -42.08 -39.59
C ILE A 254 -2.69 -41.12 -39.02
N LEU A 255 -1.94 -40.41 -39.88
CA LEU A 255 -0.99 -39.37 -39.46
C LEU A 255 -1.74 -38.25 -38.73
N LYS A 256 -2.88 -37.81 -39.29
CA LYS A 256 -3.77 -36.83 -38.65
C LYS A 256 -4.32 -37.33 -37.31
N TYR A 257 -4.68 -38.60 -37.18
CA TYR A 257 -5.15 -39.17 -35.90
C TYR A 257 -4.11 -39.04 -34.78
N PHE A 258 -2.87 -39.42 -35.08
CA PHE A 258 -1.83 -39.35 -34.09
C PHE A 258 -1.31 -37.92 -33.85
N ASP A 259 -1.32 -37.05 -34.87
CA ASP A 259 -1.04 -35.63 -34.72
C ASP A 259 -2.13 -34.94 -33.87
N ASP A 260 -3.41 -35.28 -34.09
CA ASP A 260 -4.54 -34.84 -33.26
C ASP A 260 -4.36 -35.33 -31.80
N MET A 261 -3.91 -36.57 -31.57
CA MET A 261 -3.55 -37.06 -30.22
C MET A 261 -2.39 -36.28 -29.60
N LEU A 262 -1.38 -35.90 -30.40
CA LEU A 262 -0.25 -35.09 -29.93
C LEU A 262 -0.70 -33.66 -29.63
N GLU A 263 -1.60 -33.10 -30.43
CA GLU A 263 -2.21 -31.79 -30.20
C GLU A 263 -3.06 -31.78 -28.92
N VAL A 264 -3.85 -32.82 -28.65
CA VAL A 264 -4.60 -32.98 -27.38
C VAL A 264 -3.63 -33.07 -26.20
N TYR A 265 -2.55 -33.84 -26.32
CA TYR A 265 -1.50 -33.92 -25.30
C TYR A 265 -0.78 -32.57 -25.07
N HIS A 266 -0.55 -31.79 -26.14
CA HIS A 266 0.04 -30.45 -26.05
C HIS A 266 -0.96 -29.37 -25.63
N ALA A 267 -2.26 -29.63 -25.75
CA ALA A 267 -3.35 -28.86 -25.18
C ALA A 267 -3.44 -29.10 -23.66
N ARG A 268 -2.35 -28.79 -22.93
CA ARG A 268 -2.35 -28.75 -21.47
C ARG A 268 -3.55 -27.95 -21.00
N LYS A 269 -4.41 -28.54 -20.19
CA LYS A 269 -5.51 -27.77 -19.61
C LYS A 269 -4.99 -26.64 -18.75
N LEU A 270 -5.75 -25.54 -18.77
CA LEU A 270 -5.45 -24.38 -17.95
C LEU A 270 -5.32 -24.80 -16.48
N PRO A 271 -4.28 -24.35 -15.76
CA PRO A 271 -4.09 -24.68 -14.35
C PRO A 271 -5.25 -24.20 -13.46
N PHE A 272 -6.03 -23.23 -13.96
CA PHE A 272 -7.27 -22.78 -13.34
C PHE A 272 -8.25 -22.28 -14.42
N SER A 273 -9.53 -22.69 -14.35
CA SER A 273 -10.58 -22.20 -15.24
C SER A 273 -11.81 -21.73 -14.46
N PRO A 274 -12.33 -20.50 -14.69
CA PRO A 274 -13.54 -20.01 -14.02
C PRO A 274 -14.85 -20.61 -14.57
N GLN A 275 -14.80 -21.30 -15.72
CA GLN A 275 -16.00 -21.77 -16.44
C GLN A 275 -16.78 -22.87 -15.70
N SER A 276 -16.12 -23.62 -14.80
CA SER A 276 -16.73 -24.71 -14.03
C SER A 276 -17.56 -24.25 -12.83
N SER A 277 -17.60 -22.94 -12.57
CA SER A 277 -18.33 -22.32 -11.46
C SER A 277 -19.42 -21.38 -11.98
N ASP A 278 -20.46 -21.14 -11.19
CA ASP A 278 -21.56 -20.24 -11.60
C ASP A 278 -21.17 -18.76 -11.56
N PRO A 279 -21.47 -17.98 -12.61
CA PRO A 279 -21.13 -16.56 -12.65
C PRO A 279 -21.95 -15.74 -11.65
N PHE A 280 -21.34 -14.71 -11.10
CA PHE A 280 -21.89 -13.82 -10.09
C PHE A 280 -21.30 -12.41 -10.24
N PRO A 281 -22.08 -11.32 -10.08
CA PRO A 281 -23.53 -11.26 -9.91
C PRO A 281 -24.30 -11.76 -11.15
N ARG A 282 -25.54 -12.24 -10.96
CA ARG A 282 -26.38 -12.73 -12.06
C ARG A 282 -26.64 -11.57 -13.03
N LYS A 283 -26.09 -11.61 -14.25
CA LYS A 283 -26.27 -10.56 -15.26
C LYS A 283 -27.77 -10.28 -15.44
N GLN A 284 -28.23 -9.04 -15.19
CA GLN A 284 -29.47 -8.57 -15.78
C GLN A 284 -29.23 -8.54 -17.29
N SER A 285 -30.05 -9.27 -18.04
CA SER A 285 -29.93 -9.36 -19.49
C SER A 285 -30.16 -7.98 -20.13
N LEU A 286 -29.08 -7.25 -20.40
CA LEU A 286 -29.08 -6.27 -21.48
C LEU A 286 -28.78 -7.00 -22.80
N PRO A 287 -29.45 -6.61 -23.90
CA PRO A 287 -29.31 -7.28 -25.18
C PRO A 287 -27.87 -7.18 -25.66
N SER A 288 -27.29 -8.34 -25.98
CA SER A 288 -25.99 -8.46 -26.59
C SER A 288 -26.03 -7.92 -28.02
N THR A 289 -25.58 -6.67 -28.21
CA THR A 289 -25.03 -6.26 -29.50
C THR A 289 -23.69 -6.95 -29.68
N LYS A 290 -23.71 -8.17 -30.24
CA LYS A 290 -22.54 -8.79 -30.85
C LYS A 290 -22.13 -7.96 -32.07
N ASN A 291 -21.46 -6.84 -31.85
CA ASN A 291 -20.61 -6.25 -32.88
C ASN A 291 -19.26 -6.96 -32.78
N ILE A 292 -19.13 -8.02 -33.59
CA ILE A 292 -17.84 -8.60 -33.92
C ILE A 292 -17.09 -7.51 -34.69
N ILE A 293 -16.29 -6.70 -33.99
CA ILE A 293 -15.22 -5.94 -34.63
C ILE A 293 -14.07 -6.92 -34.74
N GLU A 294 -14.04 -7.60 -35.87
CA GLU A 294 -12.91 -8.37 -36.35
C GLU A 294 -11.70 -7.43 -36.37
N TYR A 295 -10.81 -7.59 -35.39
CA TYR A 295 -9.56 -6.84 -35.33
C TYR A 295 -8.65 -7.40 -36.44
N GLN A 296 -8.87 -6.93 -37.66
CA GLN A 296 -7.89 -7.06 -38.73
C GLN A 296 -6.65 -6.29 -38.27
N LYS A 297 -5.64 -7.04 -37.80
CA LYS A 297 -4.26 -6.56 -37.81
C LYS A 297 -3.95 -6.18 -39.25
N ARG A 298 -4.11 -4.89 -39.58
CA ARG A 298 -3.37 -4.30 -40.69
C ARG A 298 -1.93 -4.26 -40.23
N GLU A 299 -1.20 -5.30 -40.61
CA GLU A 299 0.21 -5.14 -40.89
C GLU A 299 0.30 -4.05 -41.95
N ILE A 300 0.56 -2.82 -41.50
CA ILE A 300 1.16 -1.83 -42.36
C ILE A 300 2.58 -2.37 -42.54
N GLU A 301 2.78 -3.14 -43.62
CA GLU A 301 4.06 -3.19 -44.29
C GLU A 301 4.38 -1.75 -44.69
N GLU A 302 4.95 -0.99 -43.76
CA GLU A 302 5.83 0.09 -44.14
C GLU A 302 6.97 -0.61 -44.87
N SER A 303 6.87 -0.56 -46.21
CA SER A 303 8.01 -0.65 -47.11
C SER A 303 8.96 0.50 -46.77
N THR A 304 9.57 0.44 -45.59
CA THR A 304 10.88 1.01 -45.40
C THR A 304 11.75 0.17 -46.30
N ASN A 305 12.05 0.71 -47.48
CA ASN A 305 13.32 0.42 -48.12
C ASN A 305 14.38 0.74 -47.07
N THR A 306 14.69 -0.22 -46.21
CA THR A 306 15.94 -0.25 -45.48
C THR A 306 16.99 -0.33 -46.57
N GLN A 307 17.43 0.85 -47.04
CA GLN A 307 18.78 0.98 -47.58
C GLN A 307 19.65 0.26 -46.56
N GLN A 308 20.23 -0.88 -46.98
CA GLN A 308 21.19 -1.60 -46.17
C GLN A 308 22.19 -0.56 -45.66
N LEU A 309 22.14 -0.24 -44.37
CA LEU A 309 23.19 0.53 -43.75
C LEU A 309 24.47 -0.27 -43.98
N ASP A 310 25.42 0.35 -44.69
CA ASP A 310 26.72 -0.27 -44.93
C ASP A 310 27.33 -0.62 -43.57
N MET A 311 27.40 -1.94 -43.29
CA MET A 311 27.95 -2.48 -42.03
C MET A 311 29.34 -1.91 -41.74
N ARG A 312 30.09 -1.54 -42.79
CA ARG A 312 31.39 -0.87 -42.67
C ARG A 312 31.25 0.52 -42.05
N GLN A 313 30.28 1.33 -42.44
CA GLN A 313 30.05 2.66 -41.87
C GLN A 313 29.65 2.59 -40.39
N VAL A 314 28.78 1.62 -40.04
CA VAL A 314 28.33 1.39 -38.66
C VAL A 314 29.50 0.96 -37.76
N TRP A 315 30.39 0.10 -38.26
CA TRP A 315 31.58 -0.36 -37.53
C TRP A 315 32.68 0.70 -37.43
N LEU A 316 33.00 1.42 -38.51
CA LEU A 316 34.16 2.30 -38.57
C LEU A 316 34.05 3.51 -37.62
N CYS A 317 32.82 4.02 -37.43
CA CYS A 317 32.53 5.16 -36.57
C CYS A 317 31.67 4.80 -35.35
N HIS A 318 31.51 3.50 -35.03
CA HIS A 318 30.70 3.01 -33.90
C HIS A 318 29.33 3.71 -33.79
N GLN A 319 28.50 3.59 -34.83
CA GLN A 319 27.22 4.27 -35.01
C GLN A 319 27.28 5.80 -35.25
N GLY A 320 28.48 6.37 -35.44
CA GLY A 320 28.68 7.74 -35.92
C GLY A 320 28.64 7.89 -37.44
N THR A 321 28.66 9.14 -37.90
CA THR A 321 28.64 9.45 -39.34
C THR A 321 30.07 9.53 -39.87
N LEU A 322 30.39 8.76 -40.90
CA LEU A 322 31.65 8.86 -41.63
C LEU A 322 31.59 10.08 -42.58
N ILE A 323 32.63 10.91 -42.55
CA ILE A 323 32.83 12.04 -43.45
C ILE A 323 34.20 11.96 -44.11
N TYR A 324 34.33 12.51 -45.31
CA TYR A 324 35.58 12.59 -46.05
C TYR A 324 36.03 14.05 -46.09
N VAL A 325 37.25 14.33 -45.62
CA VAL A 325 37.77 15.70 -45.51
C VAL A 325 39.06 15.85 -46.32
N GLY A 326 39.11 16.90 -47.15
CA GLY A 326 40.26 17.26 -48.00
C GLY A 326 40.24 16.61 -49.39
N GLU A 327 41.12 17.08 -50.28
CA GLU A 327 41.23 16.59 -51.68
C GLU A 327 41.66 15.11 -51.78
N ASN A 328 42.30 14.57 -50.74
CA ASN A 328 42.69 13.16 -50.65
C ASN A 328 41.62 12.27 -49.97
N GLU A 329 40.41 12.79 -49.71
CA GLU A 329 39.30 12.07 -49.05
C GLU A 329 39.70 11.37 -47.74
N SER A 330 40.30 12.10 -46.79
CA SER A 330 40.64 11.49 -45.50
C SER A 330 39.38 11.14 -44.70
N GLU A 331 39.24 9.86 -44.35
CA GLU A 331 38.13 9.32 -43.54
C GLU A 331 38.18 9.89 -42.11
N GLN A 332 37.17 10.66 -41.72
CA GLN A 332 36.96 11.17 -40.36
C GLN A 332 35.57 10.79 -39.85
N CYS A 333 35.44 10.61 -38.54
CA CYS A 333 34.15 10.26 -37.93
C CYS A 333 33.56 11.47 -37.18
N LEU A 334 32.29 11.76 -37.42
CA LEU A 334 31.45 12.54 -36.52
C LEU A 334 30.86 11.56 -35.50
N CYS A 335 31.48 11.53 -34.32
CA CYS A 335 31.12 10.53 -33.32
C CYS A 335 29.86 10.90 -32.54
N PRO A 336 29.04 9.89 -32.19
CA PRO A 336 27.90 10.10 -31.33
C PRO A 336 28.37 10.49 -29.91
N PRO A 337 27.59 11.27 -29.15
CA PRO A 337 27.98 11.73 -27.82
C PRO A 337 28.27 10.61 -26.82
N ASN A 338 27.86 9.37 -27.08
CA ASN A 338 28.07 8.18 -26.25
C ASN A 338 29.41 7.47 -26.52
N TYR A 339 30.12 7.75 -27.62
CA TYR A 339 31.37 7.09 -27.98
C TYR A 339 32.59 7.92 -27.56
N TYR A 340 33.61 7.27 -27.00
CA TYR A 340 34.90 7.87 -26.67
C TYR A 340 35.99 6.85 -27.00
N GLY A 341 36.96 7.24 -27.84
CA GLY A 341 38.04 6.36 -28.29
C GLY A 341 39.01 7.11 -29.20
N ASP A 342 40.00 6.42 -29.75
CA ASP A 342 41.15 7.03 -30.45
C ASP A 342 40.77 8.00 -31.57
N ARG A 343 39.63 7.80 -32.23
CA ARG A 343 39.13 8.67 -33.30
C ARG A 343 38.37 9.92 -32.80
N CYS A 344 37.89 9.91 -31.55
CA CYS A 344 36.98 10.92 -31.00
C CYS A 344 37.33 11.34 -29.55
N GLN A 345 38.59 11.12 -29.17
CA GLN A 345 39.13 11.29 -27.83
C GLN A 345 39.02 12.73 -27.27
N TYR A 346 38.99 13.73 -28.14
CA TYR A 346 38.85 15.14 -27.74
C TYR A 346 37.47 15.72 -28.04
N GLN A 347 36.74 15.14 -28.99
CA GLN A 347 35.41 15.61 -29.39
C GLN A 347 34.34 15.34 -28.31
N ASN A 348 34.50 14.25 -27.54
CA ASN A 348 33.47 13.74 -26.63
C ASN A 348 33.86 13.76 -25.15
N GLN A 349 34.70 14.70 -24.72
CA GLN A 349 34.88 14.94 -23.28
C GLN A 349 33.54 15.34 -22.67
N ARG A 350 33.11 14.60 -21.64
CA ARG A 350 31.73 14.69 -21.12
C ARG A 350 31.58 14.20 -19.69
N VAL A 351 30.42 14.52 -19.12
CA VAL A 351 29.86 13.85 -17.96
C VAL A 351 28.68 13.00 -18.43
N SER A 352 28.79 11.69 -18.21
CA SER A 352 27.74 10.70 -18.45
C SER A 352 26.97 10.52 -17.15
N LEU A 353 25.75 11.05 -17.10
CA LEU A 353 24.89 11.04 -15.93
C LEU A 353 23.75 10.04 -16.13
N THR A 354 23.67 9.04 -15.27
CA THR A 354 22.52 8.12 -15.22
C THR A 354 21.62 8.49 -14.05
N LEU A 355 20.38 8.85 -14.33
CA LEU A 355 19.39 9.23 -13.33
C LEU A 355 18.28 8.19 -13.20
N ARG A 356 17.92 7.90 -11.96
CA ARG A 356 16.64 7.27 -11.63
C ARG A 356 15.84 8.21 -10.75
N ILE A 357 14.58 8.45 -11.11
CA ILE A 357 13.71 9.36 -10.37
C ILE A 357 12.75 8.51 -9.53
N GLN A 358 12.69 8.83 -8.24
CA GLN A 358 11.73 8.30 -7.28
C GLN A 358 10.76 9.41 -6.89
N ASN A 359 9.47 9.09 -6.92
CA ASN A 359 8.41 10.06 -6.69
C ASN A 359 7.76 9.81 -5.32
N GLU A 360 7.73 10.82 -4.45
CA GLU A 360 7.07 10.78 -3.15
C GLU A 360 5.68 11.41 -3.25
N ASN A 361 4.62 10.58 -3.22
CA ASN A 361 3.23 10.99 -2.98
C ASN A 361 2.70 12.15 -3.87
N LEU A 362 3.21 12.32 -5.09
CA LEU A 362 2.68 13.30 -6.05
C LEU A 362 1.63 12.64 -6.94
N GLY A 363 0.46 13.29 -7.06
CA GLY A 363 -0.72 12.72 -7.70
C GLY A 363 -0.51 12.28 -9.17
N LYS A 364 -1.37 11.36 -9.63
CA LYS A 364 -1.39 10.70 -10.95
C LYS A 364 -1.18 11.65 -12.16
N PHE A 365 -1.56 12.92 -12.05
CA PHE A 365 -1.57 13.89 -13.15
C PHE A 365 -0.37 14.84 -13.17
N ILE A 366 0.63 14.66 -12.30
CA ILE A 366 1.80 15.55 -12.33
C ILE A 366 2.67 15.25 -13.54
N VAL A 367 3.05 16.31 -14.24
CA VAL A 367 4.01 16.25 -15.36
C VAL A 367 5.21 17.10 -14.97
N ILE A 368 6.38 16.47 -14.85
CA ILE A 368 7.57 17.13 -14.31
C ILE A 368 8.54 17.42 -15.44
N GLY A 369 8.92 18.68 -15.61
CA GLY A 369 10.04 19.08 -16.47
C GLY A 369 11.34 19.06 -15.68
N ILE A 370 12.32 18.28 -16.13
CA ILE A 370 13.64 18.17 -15.50
C ILE A 370 14.69 18.77 -16.42
N ILE A 371 15.56 19.60 -15.84
CA ILE A 371 16.68 20.23 -16.54
C ILE A 371 17.97 19.90 -15.80
N ALA A 372 18.85 19.15 -16.44
CA ALA A 372 20.20 18.85 -15.97
C ALA A 372 21.21 19.73 -16.70
N SER A 373 22.09 20.41 -15.98
CA SER A 373 23.06 21.35 -16.54
C SER A 373 24.45 21.16 -15.94
N LEU A 374 25.48 21.32 -16.77
CA LEU A 374 26.87 21.32 -16.35
C LEU A 374 27.34 22.77 -16.19
N VAL A 375 27.71 23.13 -14.97
CA VAL A 375 28.02 24.50 -14.58
C VAL A 375 29.43 24.57 -14.01
N ASP A 376 30.18 25.61 -14.35
CA ASP A 376 31.48 25.86 -13.73
C ASP A 376 31.37 26.75 -12.47
N ASN A 377 32.48 26.90 -11.75
CA ASN A 377 32.59 27.78 -10.58
C ASN A 377 32.28 29.26 -10.87
N THR A 378 32.29 29.71 -12.12
CA THR A 378 31.92 31.08 -12.53
C THR A 378 30.43 31.24 -12.79
N GLY A 379 29.66 30.14 -12.74
CA GLY A 379 28.23 30.12 -13.04
C GLY A 379 27.91 29.98 -14.53
N LEU A 380 28.91 29.69 -15.37
CA LEU A 380 28.74 29.46 -16.81
C LEU A 380 28.17 28.06 -17.05
N ILE A 381 27.08 27.97 -17.82
CA ILE A 381 26.50 26.71 -18.26
C ILE A 381 27.23 26.22 -19.51
N HIS A 382 27.93 25.08 -19.42
CA HIS A 382 28.67 24.45 -20.52
C HIS A 382 27.75 23.68 -21.48
N SER A 383 26.82 22.90 -20.92
CA SER A 383 25.78 22.16 -21.64
C SER A 383 24.60 21.90 -20.71
N TYR A 384 23.45 21.60 -21.31
CA TYR A 384 22.25 21.24 -20.58
C TYR A 384 21.43 20.23 -21.37
N GLU A 385 20.64 19.46 -20.64
CA GLU A 385 19.71 18.46 -21.16
C GLU A 385 18.38 18.65 -20.43
N GLN A 386 17.27 18.72 -21.18
CA GLN A 386 15.91 18.79 -20.64
C GLN A 386 15.05 17.60 -21.08
N PHE A 387 14.23 17.06 -20.20
CA PHE A 387 13.28 15.99 -20.51
C PHE A 387 12.05 16.07 -19.60
N THR A 388 10.96 15.46 -20.05
CA THR A 388 9.71 15.38 -19.28
C THR A 388 9.60 14.02 -18.62
N TYR A 389 9.38 14.02 -17.31
CA TYR A 389 9.11 12.84 -16.50
C TYR A 389 7.62 12.75 -16.15
N VAL A 390 7.00 11.64 -16.51
CA VAL A 390 5.61 11.30 -16.16
C VAL A 390 5.63 10.05 -15.29
N PRO A 391 5.19 10.09 -14.01
CA PRO A 391 5.29 8.94 -13.11
C PRO A 391 4.66 7.64 -13.63
N VAL A 392 3.51 7.74 -14.30
CA VAL A 392 2.75 6.60 -14.85
C VAL A 392 3.51 5.89 -15.98
N ARG A 393 4.34 6.62 -16.74
CA ARG A 393 5.09 6.11 -17.90
C ARG A 393 6.54 5.78 -17.56
N ASP A 394 7.20 6.66 -16.80
CA ASP A 394 8.66 6.75 -16.71
C ASP A 394 9.24 6.24 -15.38
N CYS A 395 8.42 5.72 -14.47
CA CYS A 395 8.89 5.38 -13.12
C CYS A 395 10.02 4.31 -13.09
N ASN A 396 10.00 3.34 -14.02
CA ASN A 396 11.06 2.34 -14.13
C ASN A 396 12.16 2.73 -15.13
N THR A 397 12.04 3.87 -15.82
CA THR A 397 13.03 4.28 -16.82
C THR A 397 14.26 4.87 -16.16
N LYS A 398 15.43 4.46 -16.65
CA LYS A 398 16.71 5.09 -16.32
C LYS A 398 17.01 6.11 -17.40
N PHE A 399 17.29 7.35 -17.01
CA PHE A 399 17.61 8.43 -17.94
C PHE A 399 19.12 8.55 -18.07
N ASP A 400 19.66 8.25 -19.24
CA ASP A 400 21.08 8.41 -19.55
C ASP A 400 21.31 9.73 -20.29
N ILE A 401 22.04 10.64 -19.64
CA ILE A 401 22.25 12.01 -20.06
C ILE A 401 23.73 12.26 -20.31
N TYR A 402 24.06 12.91 -21.44
CA TYR A 402 25.44 13.26 -21.79
C TYR A 402 25.64 14.78 -21.78
N LEU A 403 26.32 15.28 -20.75
CA LEU A 403 26.64 16.70 -20.61
C LEU A 403 28.06 16.95 -21.14
N LEU A 404 28.16 17.64 -22.28
CA LEU A 404 29.43 17.98 -22.93
C LEU A 404 30.08 19.22 -22.31
N TYR A 405 31.41 19.25 -22.25
CA TYR A 405 32.12 20.49 -21.95
C TYR A 405 32.10 21.41 -23.17
N ARG A 406 31.84 22.70 -22.97
CA ARG A 406 31.89 23.71 -24.04
C ARG A 406 33.27 23.74 -24.70
N ASP A 407 34.29 23.97 -23.89
CA ASP A 407 35.69 24.01 -24.30
C ASP A 407 36.24 22.58 -24.20
N ARG A 408 36.73 22.05 -25.32
CA ARG A 408 37.20 20.67 -25.48
C ARG A 408 38.58 20.72 -26.14
N PRO A 409 39.67 20.46 -25.41
CA PRO A 409 39.73 19.94 -24.04
C PRO A 409 39.27 20.93 -22.96
N LYS A 410 38.70 20.41 -21.86
CA LYS A 410 38.21 21.20 -20.72
C LYS A 410 39.33 21.83 -19.90
N ASP A 411 39.02 22.91 -19.20
CA ASP A 411 39.96 23.62 -18.35
C ASP A 411 40.14 22.91 -17.01
N MET A 412 41.34 22.39 -16.79
CA MET A 412 41.70 21.64 -15.59
C MET A 412 41.80 22.51 -14.32
N THR A 413 41.84 23.85 -14.46
CA THR A 413 41.89 24.79 -13.33
C THR A 413 40.52 25.10 -12.75
N LYS A 414 39.44 24.73 -13.47
CA LYS A 414 38.06 24.98 -13.06
C LYS A 414 37.46 23.76 -12.38
N ASN A 415 36.55 24.04 -11.43
CA ASN A 415 35.69 23.03 -10.83
C ASN A 415 34.33 23.03 -11.52
N TYR A 416 33.82 21.83 -11.78
CA TYR A 416 32.56 21.61 -12.49
C TYR A 416 31.54 20.94 -11.58
N THR A 417 30.29 21.39 -11.69
CA THR A 417 29.15 20.86 -10.94
C THR A 417 27.99 20.56 -11.87
N ILE A 418 27.26 19.49 -11.58
CA ILE A 418 26.03 19.10 -12.24
C ILE A 418 24.87 19.69 -11.43
N ASN A 419 24.10 20.58 -12.01
CA ASN A 419 22.91 21.17 -11.41
C ASN A 419 21.66 20.60 -12.08
N ILE A 420 20.78 20.02 -11.28
CA ILE A 420 19.51 19.44 -11.74
C ILE A 420 18.38 20.23 -11.09
N GLU A 421 17.40 20.65 -11.90
CA GLU A 421 16.22 21.39 -11.45
C GLU A 421 14.95 20.69 -11.92
N ALA A 422 13.91 20.68 -11.07
CA ALA A 422 12.60 20.10 -11.38
C ALA A 422 11.48 21.14 -11.26
N TYR A 423 10.56 21.12 -12.23
CA TYR A 423 9.43 22.03 -12.34
C TYR A 423 8.14 21.24 -12.61
N ASP A 424 7.02 21.65 -12.01
CA ASP A 424 5.70 21.22 -12.45
C ASP A 424 5.39 21.91 -13.77
N LYS A 425 5.20 21.14 -14.84
CA LYS A 425 5.03 21.64 -16.21
C LYS A 425 3.61 22.19 -16.48
N LEU A 426 2.62 21.85 -15.65
CA LEU A 426 1.25 22.36 -15.77
C LEU A 426 1.10 23.74 -15.11
N SER A 427 1.62 23.89 -13.89
CA SER A 427 1.53 25.14 -13.12
C SER A 427 2.78 26.03 -13.25
N PHE A 428 3.83 25.52 -13.88
CA PHE A 428 5.17 26.11 -13.92
C PHE A 428 5.80 26.37 -12.53
N ARG A 429 5.33 25.67 -11.49
CA ARG A 429 5.83 25.80 -10.13
C ARG A 429 7.17 25.08 -9.99
N TYR A 430 8.17 25.78 -9.43
CA TYR A 430 9.44 25.17 -9.05
C TYR A 430 9.26 24.14 -7.93
N LEU A 431 9.81 22.94 -8.12
CA LEU A 431 9.69 21.83 -7.15
C LEU A 431 10.95 21.67 -6.30
N SER A 432 12.12 21.48 -6.93
CA SER A 432 13.38 21.18 -6.22
C SER A 432 14.63 21.33 -7.08
N THR A 433 15.80 21.31 -6.45
CA THR A 433 17.12 21.27 -7.11
C THR A 433 18.10 20.34 -6.41
N TRP A 434 19.01 19.75 -7.19
CA TRP A 434 20.12 18.94 -6.71
C TRP A 434 21.41 19.39 -7.38
N THR A 435 22.52 19.39 -6.62
CA THR A 435 23.83 19.79 -7.11
C THR A 435 24.87 18.72 -6.78
N PHE A 436 25.54 18.17 -7.80
CA PHE A 436 26.57 17.15 -7.66
C PHE A 436 27.93 17.65 -8.16
N PRO A 437 29.02 17.56 -7.38
CA PRO A 437 30.35 17.91 -7.87
C PRO A 437 30.91 16.84 -8.80
N VAL A 438 31.57 17.25 -9.89
CA VAL A 438 32.36 16.33 -10.73
C VAL A 438 33.67 16.01 -10.00
N LYS A 439 33.84 14.76 -9.56
CA LYS A 439 34.95 14.39 -8.65
C LYS A 439 36.30 14.25 -9.36
N PHE A 440 36.30 13.72 -10.58
CA PHE A 440 37.53 13.37 -11.30
C PHE A 440 37.74 14.26 -12.52
N ASN A 441 38.14 15.51 -12.28
CA ASN A 441 38.39 16.48 -13.35
C ASN A 441 39.44 15.98 -14.36
N PHE A 442 40.42 15.16 -13.97
CA PHE A 442 41.43 14.61 -14.89
C PHE A 442 40.87 13.58 -15.88
N MET A 443 39.72 12.96 -15.60
CA MET A 443 39.14 11.98 -16.52
C MET A 443 38.40 12.69 -17.66
N PRO A 444 38.67 12.34 -18.93
CA PRO A 444 37.97 12.96 -20.06
C PRO A 444 36.47 12.63 -20.08
N VAL A 445 36.09 11.46 -19.58
CA VAL A 445 34.70 11.03 -19.39
C VAL A 445 34.47 10.70 -17.92
N ASN A 446 33.58 11.43 -17.25
CA ASN A 446 33.13 11.10 -15.89
C ASN A 446 31.80 10.35 -15.98
N ARG A 447 31.66 9.23 -15.28
CA ARG A 447 30.38 8.52 -15.12
C ARG A 447 29.86 8.76 -13.72
N GLU A 448 28.71 9.40 -13.62
CA GLU A 448 28.01 9.68 -12.37
C GLU A 448 26.62 9.05 -12.43
N SER A 449 26.15 8.51 -11.31
CA SER A 449 24.81 7.94 -11.21
C SER A 449 24.13 8.45 -9.95
N ALA A 450 22.90 8.92 -10.07
CA ALA A 450 22.15 9.46 -8.95
C ALA A 450 20.69 8.98 -8.95
N ILE A 451 20.14 8.83 -7.75
CA ILE A 451 18.72 8.63 -7.52
C ILE A 451 18.16 9.95 -6.99
N LEU A 452 17.16 10.51 -7.68
CA LEU A 452 16.54 11.78 -7.33
C LEU A 452 15.17 11.52 -6.70
N THR A 453 14.87 12.18 -5.58
CA THR A 453 13.59 12.03 -4.88
C THR A 453 12.80 13.34 -4.94
N ILE A 454 11.56 13.31 -5.44
CA ILE A 454 10.71 14.50 -5.63
C ILE A 454 9.49 14.41 -4.70
N PRO A 455 9.20 15.42 -3.86
CA PRO A 455 10.02 16.62 -3.59
C PRO A 455 11.30 16.27 -2.79
N ALA A 456 12.36 17.07 -2.93
CA ALA A 456 13.60 16.82 -2.19
C ALA A 456 13.39 16.92 -0.68
N SER A 457 13.94 16.00 0.11
CA SER A 457 13.76 15.88 1.57
C SER A 457 14.39 17.01 2.42
N GLN A 458 14.73 18.16 1.83
CA GLN A 458 15.27 19.32 2.53
C GLN A 458 14.17 20.34 2.85
N ASN A 459 14.00 20.60 4.15
CA ASN A 459 13.19 21.69 4.70
C ASN A 459 13.67 23.06 4.17
N CYS A 460 13.13 23.56 3.05
CA CYS A 460 13.17 25.01 2.78
C CYS A 460 12.09 25.70 3.62
N HIS A 461 12.27 25.73 4.94
CA HIS A 461 11.35 26.37 5.88
C HIS A 461 11.85 27.76 6.23
N LYS A 462 11.39 28.78 5.48
CA LYS A 462 11.15 30.17 5.92
C LYS A 462 10.53 31.03 4.80
N THR A 463 9.24 31.33 4.96
CA THR A 463 8.50 32.53 4.53
C THR A 463 9.05 33.34 3.35
N CYS A 464 8.46 33.18 2.15
CA CYS A 464 8.29 34.30 1.21
C CYS A 464 7.27 35.27 1.83
N ASN A 465 7.73 36.26 2.59
CA ASN A 465 6.85 37.18 3.28
C ASN A 465 6.23 38.19 2.30
N SER A 466 4.91 38.17 2.21
CA SER A 466 4.02 38.95 1.35
C SER A 466 3.85 40.41 1.77
N LYS A 467 4.94 41.12 2.13
CA LYS A 467 4.83 42.51 2.65
C LYS A 467 5.09 43.64 1.66
N TYR A 468 5.27 43.37 0.36
CA TYR A 468 5.46 44.42 -0.65
C TYR A 468 4.59 44.25 -1.91
N ARG A 469 3.34 43.79 -1.75
CA ARG A 469 2.41 43.60 -2.89
C ARG A 469 1.59 44.82 -3.28
N GLU A 470 1.81 46.00 -2.70
CA GLU A 470 0.94 47.17 -2.93
C GLU A 470 1.48 48.27 -3.84
N GLN A 471 2.65 48.13 -4.52
CA GLN A 471 3.14 49.24 -5.36
C GLN A 471 3.54 48.99 -6.80
N PHE A 472 3.45 47.77 -7.35
CA PHE A 472 3.63 47.60 -8.80
C PHE A 472 2.59 46.65 -9.41
N LYS A 473 1.62 47.23 -10.11
CA LYS A 473 0.82 46.54 -11.12
C LYS A 473 1.71 46.26 -12.33
N SER A 474 2.35 45.09 -12.36
CA SER A 474 2.78 44.47 -13.61
C SER A 474 2.78 42.95 -13.44
N ASN A 475 2.17 42.25 -14.39
CA ASN A 475 2.05 40.80 -14.43
C ASN A 475 3.42 40.14 -14.73
N LYS A 476 4.35 40.12 -13.76
CA LYS A 476 5.54 39.26 -13.78
C LYS A 476 5.50 38.29 -12.60
N ILE A 477 5.49 36.99 -12.89
CA ILE A 477 5.57 35.94 -11.88
C ILE A 477 7.03 35.87 -11.41
N GLU A 478 7.34 36.45 -10.26
CA GLU A 478 8.65 36.33 -9.62
C GLU A 478 8.69 35.03 -8.79
N SER A 479 9.50 34.05 -9.25
CA SER A 479 9.72 32.78 -8.54
C SER A 479 11.03 32.82 -7.76
N CYS A 480 10.99 32.70 -6.43
CA CYS A 480 12.17 32.56 -5.57
C CYS A 480 12.79 31.15 -5.69
N ARG A 481 14.10 31.02 -5.89
CA ARG A 481 14.85 29.74 -5.77
C ARG A 481 15.61 29.66 -4.44
N CYS A 482 15.65 28.49 -3.80
CA CYS A 482 16.51 28.21 -2.64
C CYS A 482 17.86 27.65 -3.11
N LYS A 483 19.00 28.25 -2.73
CA LYS A 483 20.34 27.66 -2.96
C LYS A 483 20.72 26.77 -1.77
N SER A 484 21.31 25.60 -2.01
CA SER A 484 21.51 24.56 -0.99
C SER A 484 22.47 24.92 0.16
N ASN A 485 23.15 26.07 0.13
CA ASN A 485 24.14 26.43 1.14
C ASN A 485 23.96 27.77 1.86
N HIS A 486 23.07 28.67 1.47
CA HIS A 486 22.66 29.83 2.29
C HIS A 486 21.37 30.44 1.75
N SER A 487 20.63 31.10 2.64
CA SER A 487 19.37 31.80 2.43
C SER A 487 19.53 33.08 1.59
N GLU A 488 20.02 32.96 0.36
CA GLU A 488 19.99 34.03 -0.64
C GLU A 488 18.94 33.72 -1.70
N ILE A 489 17.99 34.64 -1.86
CA ILE A 489 16.95 34.62 -2.88
C ILE A 489 17.57 35.18 -4.16
N VAL A 490 17.70 34.36 -5.19
CA VAL A 490 18.12 34.84 -6.52
C VAL A 490 16.89 35.22 -7.33
N TYR A 491 16.78 36.51 -7.67
CA TYR A 491 15.79 37.02 -8.63
C TYR A 491 16.34 36.85 -10.04
N ILE A 492 15.60 36.19 -10.93
CA ILE A 492 15.96 36.09 -12.34
C ILE A 492 15.28 37.24 -13.09
N ASN A 493 16.08 38.14 -13.65
CA ASN A 493 15.58 39.13 -14.59
C ASN A 493 15.17 38.41 -15.89
N GLN A 494 13.87 38.31 -16.16
CA GLN A 494 13.31 37.73 -17.40
C GLN A 494 13.69 38.52 -18.67
N ASP A 495 14.30 39.70 -18.54
CA ASP A 495 14.51 40.66 -19.63
C ASP A 495 15.66 40.28 -20.60
N GLN A 496 16.36 39.16 -20.39
CA GLN A 496 17.46 38.71 -21.26
C GLN A 496 17.17 37.42 -22.04
N CYS A 497 15.96 36.86 -21.96
CA CYS A 497 15.64 35.60 -22.63
C CYS A 497 14.68 35.78 -23.81
N ASN A 498 14.97 35.08 -24.92
CA ASN A 498 14.11 35.03 -26.10
C ASN A 498 13.27 33.73 -26.09
N CYS A 499 12.36 33.62 -25.13
CA CYS A 499 11.41 32.53 -24.98
C CYS A 499 9.98 33.01 -25.32
N SER A 500 9.07 32.09 -25.67
CA SER A 500 7.63 32.40 -25.80
C SER A 500 7.07 33.04 -24.51
N PRO A 501 6.10 33.98 -24.60
CA PRO A 501 5.51 34.62 -23.42
C PRO A 501 4.86 33.64 -22.44
N ASP A 502 4.34 32.52 -22.94
CA ASP A 502 3.69 31.47 -22.13
C ASP A 502 4.67 30.43 -21.56
N SER A 503 5.98 30.73 -21.53
CA SER A 503 7.03 29.82 -21.08
C SER A 503 7.94 30.46 -20.03
N ILE A 504 8.64 29.65 -19.25
CA ILE A 504 9.60 30.15 -18.25
C ILE A 504 11.02 30.12 -18.81
N CYS A 505 11.75 31.23 -18.70
CA CYS A 505 13.19 31.22 -18.91
C CYS A 505 13.91 30.71 -17.66
N VAL A 506 14.71 29.66 -17.84
CA VAL A 506 15.46 29.01 -16.76
C VAL A 506 16.91 29.52 -16.70
N GLY A 507 17.49 29.90 -17.84
CA GLY A 507 18.86 30.40 -17.95
C GLY A 507 19.30 30.63 -19.40
N ILE A 508 20.60 30.85 -19.61
CA ILE A 508 21.21 31.04 -20.94
C ILE A 508 22.46 30.15 -21.04
N ALA A 509 22.55 29.35 -22.10
CA ALA A 509 23.73 28.56 -22.44
C ALA A 509 24.15 28.84 -23.89
N ASN A 510 25.44 29.07 -24.13
CA ASN A 510 25.99 29.39 -25.46
C ASN A 510 25.20 30.50 -26.20
N ASN A 511 24.86 31.57 -25.49
CA ASN A 511 24.09 32.71 -26.02
C ASN A 511 22.67 32.35 -26.53
N ARG A 512 22.13 31.20 -26.09
CA ARG A 512 20.76 30.75 -26.35
C ARG A 512 20.00 30.59 -25.04
N SER A 513 18.77 31.08 -25.00
CA SER A 513 17.89 30.95 -23.84
C SER A 513 17.47 29.49 -23.64
N ILE A 514 17.41 29.06 -22.38
CA ILE A 514 16.87 27.77 -21.94
C ILE A 514 15.44 28.03 -21.50
N CYS A 515 14.47 27.53 -22.26
CA CYS A 515 13.06 27.79 -22.08
C CYS A 515 12.33 26.50 -21.69
N LEU A 516 11.54 26.54 -20.61
CA LEU A 516 10.65 25.46 -20.22
C LEU A 516 9.28 25.67 -20.88
N CYS A 517 8.92 24.78 -21.81
CA CYS A 517 7.72 24.94 -22.63
C CYS A 517 6.45 24.39 -21.96
N PRO A 518 5.28 25.03 -22.18
CA PRO A 518 3.99 24.42 -21.87
C PRO A 518 3.77 23.18 -22.74
N LEU A 519 2.89 22.27 -22.32
CA LEU A 519 2.60 21.03 -23.07
C LEU A 519 2.09 21.28 -24.50
N THR A 520 1.53 22.45 -24.78
CA THR A 520 1.00 22.83 -26.09
C THR A 520 2.07 23.31 -27.08
N LYS A 521 3.30 23.59 -26.63
CA LYS A 521 4.39 24.10 -27.46
C LYS A 521 5.67 23.27 -27.30
N ILE A 522 6.42 23.14 -28.38
CA ILE A 522 7.70 22.44 -28.46
C ILE A 522 8.77 23.37 -29.06
N SER A 523 10.01 22.89 -29.22
CA SER A 523 11.22 23.61 -29.66
C SER A 523 12.01 24.32 -28.56
N PRO A 524 13.32 24.59 -28.76
CA PRO A 524 14.18 25.24 -27.76
C PRO A 524 13.71 26.63 -27.27
N ARG A 525 12.86 27.33 -28.04
CA ARG A 525 12.26 28.63 -27.68
C ARG A 525 10.75 28.56 -27.39
N CYS A 526 10.17 27.36 -27.44
CA CYS A 526 8.73 27.13 -27.26
C CYS A 526 7.85 27.91 -28.26
N LEU A 527 8.30 28.05 -29.52
CA LEU A 527 7.59 28.79 -30.56
C LEU A 527 6.80 27.89 -31.52
N LEU A 528 7.13 26.60 -31.57
CA LEU A 528 6.42 25.63 -32.41
C LEU A 528 5.27 25.01 -31.63
N ASN A 529 4.15 24.76 -32.30
CA ASN A 529 3.03 24.08 -31.68
C ASN A 529 3.28 22.58 -31.61
N SER A 530 2.89 21.99 -30.49
CA SER A 530 2.88 20.55 -30.30
C SER A 530 1.59 19.92 -30.84
N ILE A 531 1.57 18.60 -30.95
CA ILE A 531 0.34 17.84 -31.21
C ILE A 531 -0.72 18.01 -30.11
N CYS A 532 -0.30 18.31 -28.89
CA CYS A 532 -1.19 18.55 -27.74
C CYS A 532 -1.84 19.95 -27.75
N GLN A 533 -1.64 20.75 -28.81
CA GLN A 533 -2.39 22.00 -29.00
C GLN A 533 -3.87 21.73 -29.31
N THR A 534 -4.14 20.64 -30.04
CA THR A 534 -5.50 20.12 -30.21
C THR A 534 -5.80 19.11 -29.09
N ASP A 535 -7.03 19.06 -28.60
CA ASP A 535 -7.44 18.07 -27.59
C ASP A 535 -7.50 16.68 -28.23
N VAL A 536 -6.34 16.01 -28.31
CA VAL A 536 -6.21 14.65 -28.87
C VAL A 536 -6.66 13.58 -27.87
N CYS A 537 -6.55 13.88 -26.57
CA CYS A 537 -7.02 13.00 -25.51
C CYS A 537 -8.50 13.23 -25.24
N SER A 538 -9.30 12.16 -25.32
CA SER A 538 -10.72 12.17 -25.00
C SER A 538 -10.97 12.23 -23.48
N ASN A 539 -12.22 12.42 -23.08
CA ASN A 539 -12.68 12.32 -21.67
C ASN A 539 -11.84 13.12 -20.65
N ARG A 540 -11.37 14.32 -21.04
CA ARG A 540 -10.53 15.22 -20.21
C ARG A 540 -9.18 14.61 -19.81
N GLY A 541 -8.62 13.74 -20.65
CA GLY A 541 -7.24 13.29 -20.53
C GLY A 541 -6.23 14.40 -20.76
N VAL A 542 -5.07 14.32 -20.11
CA VAL A 542 -3.98 15.30 -20.29
C VAL A 542 -3.00 14.77 -21.34
N CYS A 543 -2.84 15.52 -22.43
CA CYS A 543 -1.88 15.18 -23.49
C CYS A 543 -0.46 15.59 -23.09
N VAL A 544 0.49 14.66 -23.18
CA VAL A 544 1.91 14.91 -22.92
C VAL A 544 2.73 14.47 -24.13
N PRO A 545 3.52 15.36 -24.77
CA PRO A 545 4.42 14.95 -25.84
C PRO A 545 5.57 14.08 -25.29
N ASP A 546 6.00 13.07 -26.03
CA ASP A 546 7.06 12.16 -25.57
C ASP A 546 8.45 12.82 -25.53
N ASP A 547 8.76 13.68 -26.51
CA ASP A 547 9.98 14.50 -26.53
C ASP A 547 9.67 15.93 -26.95
N ASP A 548 9.97 16.88 -26.06
CA ASP A 548 9.75 18.32 -26.23
C ASP A 548 10.64 18.97 -27.31
N ARG A 549 11.66 18.26 -27.79
CA ARG A 549 12.63 18.77 -28.77
C ARG A 549 12.26 18.44 -30.21
N ILE A 550 11.73 17.24 -30.44
CA ILE A 550 11.64 16.65 -31.79
C ILE A 550 10.24 16.07 -32.08
N SER A 551 9.47 15.65 -31.06
CA SER A 551 8.26 14.86 -31.30
C SER A 551 7.10 15.71 -31.85
N LEU A 552 6.91 15.64 -33.16
CA LEU A 552 5.74 16.20 -33.86
C LEU A 552 4.57 15.20 -33.94
N THR A 553 4.83 13.91 -33.70
CA THR A 553 3.85 12.82 -33.93
C THR A 553 3.54 11.98 -32.69
N ASN A 554 4.47 11.82 -31.75
CA ASN A 554 4.32 10.88 -30.64
C ASN A 554 3.90 11.61 -29.35
N PHE A 555 2.86 11.09 -28.71
CA PHE A 555 2.27 11.63 -27.49
C PHE A 555 1.75 10.50 -26.60
N THR A 556 1.64 10.80 -25.31
CA THR A 556 1.01 9.94 -24.30
C THR A 556 -0.16 10.70 -23.67
N CYS A 557 -1.32 10.06 -23.55
CA CYS A 557 -2.47 10.60 -22.81
C CYS A 557 -2.50 10.08 -21.37
N ILE A 558 -2.58 10.98 -20.40
CA ILE A 558 -2.82 10.63 -18.99
C ILE A 558 -4.34 10.66 -18.74
N CYS A 559 -4.92 9.50 -18.49
CA CYS A 559 -6.38 9.34 -18.39
C CYS A 559 -6.93 9.59 -16.99
N GLN A 560 -8.12 10.21 -16.96
CA GLN A 560 -8.93 10.36 -15.75
C GLN A 560 -9.34 8.99 -15.18
N ASP A 561 -9.65 8.94 -13.88
CA ASP A 561 -10.14 7.71 -13.28
C ASP A 561 -11.47 7.29 -13.93
N GLY A 562 -11.58 6.04 -14.37
CA GLY A 562 -12.72 5.50 -15.11
C GLY A 562 -12.54 5.43 -16.63
N PHE A 563 -11.40 5.88 -17.15
CA PHE A 563 -11.07 5.82 -18.57
C PHE A 563 -9.65 5.32 -18.82
N SER A 564 -9.47 4.57 -19.90
CA SER A 564 -8.20 4.02 -20.36
C SER A 564 -8.12 4.02 -21.90
N GLY A 565 -7.05 3.43 -22.45
CA GLY A 565 -6.73 3.48 -23.87
C GLY A 565 -5.69 4.57 -24.23
N PRO A 566 -5.08 4.50 -25.43
CA PRO A 566 -4.03 5.40 -25.86
C PRO A 566 -4.47 6.87 -25.96
N ARG A 567 -5.77 7.12 -26.13
CA ARG A 567 -6.40 8.45 -26.16
C ARG A 567 -7.45 8.64 -25.07
N CYS A 568 -7.49 7.78 -24.05
CA CYS A 568 -8.52 7.79 -23.01
C CYS A 568 -9.94 7.60 -23.57
N GLU A 569 -10.06 6.85 -24.65
CA GLU A 569 -11.30 6.58 -25.38
C GLU A 569 -12.12 5.44 -24.77
N GLU A 570 -11.47 4.52 -24.06
CA GLU A 570 -12.10 3.34 -23.48
C GLU A 570 -12.65 3.65 -22.09
N LYS A 571 -13.89 3.22 -21.82
CA LYS A 571 -14.48 3.32 -20.47
C LYS A 571 -14.06 2.09 -19.67
N ASP A 572 -13.47 2.31 -18.49
CA ASP A 572 -13.10 1.24 -17.58
C ASP A 572 -14.34 0.51 -17.03
N VAL A 573 -14.16 -0.74 -16.58
CA VAL A 573 -15.21 -1.48 -15.88
C VAL A 573 -15.42 -0.85 -14.51
N GLU A 574 -16.63 -0.39 -14.25
CA GLU A 574 -17.05 0.24 -13.00
C GLU A 574 -17.63 -0.81 -12.07
N ILE A 575 -17.11 -0.94 -10.85
CA ILE A 575 -17.55 -1.96 -9.89
C ILE A 575 -17.99 -1.29 -8.61
N ASP A 576 -19.30 -1.33 -8.37
CA ASP A 576 -19.93 -0.80 -7.17
C ASP A 576 -20.09 -1.90 -6.13
N ILE A 577 -19.45 -1.75 -4.98
CA ILE A 577 -19.45 -2.73 -3.89
C ILE A 577 -20.24 -2.16 -2.71
N SER A 578 -21.38 -2.76 -2.37
CA SER A 578 -22.15 -2.49 -1.15
C SER A 578 -21.90 -3.55 -0.06
N PHE A 579 -22.43 -3.34 1.14
CA PHE A 579 -22.25 -4.23 2.29
C PHE A 579 -23.60 -4.63 2.91
N SER A 580 -23.86 -5.93 3.04
CA SER A 580 -24.99 -6.51 3.80
C SER A 580 -24.49 -7.43 4.89
N ASP A 581 -25.09 -7.35 6.08
CA ASP A 581 -24.84 -8.25 7.22
C ASP A 581 -23.36 -8.35 7.70
N VAL A 582 -22.49 -7.47 7.21
CA VAL A 582 -21.07 -7.36 7.54
C VAL A 582 -20.77 -5.92 7.95
N PRO A 583 -20.05 -5.68 9.07
CA PRO A 583 -19.68 -4.34 9.47
C PRO A 583 -18.75 -3.70 8.42
N ILE A 584 -19.07 -2.48 8.00
CA ILE A 584 -18.33 -1.79 6.94
C ILE A 584 -16.93 -1.40 7.46
N PRO A 585 -15.84 -1.87 6.83
CA PRO A 585 -14.49 -1.59 7.29
C PRO A 585 -14.06 -0.17 6.96
N GLN A 586 -12.92 0.25 7.51
CA GLN A 586 -12.32 1.56 7.19
C GLN A 586 -11.61 1.56 5.84
N SER A 587 -11.13 0.40 5.42
CA SER A 587 -10.37 0.18 4.19
C SER A 587 -10.81 -1.12 3.56
N LEU A 588 -10.89 -1.14 2.24
CA LEU A 588 -11.17 -2.35 1.46
C LEU A 588 -10.01 -2.61 0.51
N LEU A 589 -9.48 -3.83 0.56
CA LEU A 589 -8.56 -4.37 -0.44
C LEU A 589 -9.37 -5.22 -1.42
N VAL A 590 -9.15 -5.03 -2.71
CA VAL A 590 -9.86 -5.73 -3.78
C VAL A 590 -8.82 -6.35 -4.72
N HIS A 591 -8.86 -7.68 -4.84
CA HIS A 591 -7.97 -8.46 -5.68
C HIS A 591 -8.70 -8.90 -6.95
N PHE A 592 -8.23 -8.40 -8.07
CA PHE A 592 -8.65 -8.78 -9.42
C PHE A 592 -7.77 -9.91 -9.89
N ILE A 593 -8.38 -11.04 -10.25
CA ILE A 593 -7.67 -12.22 -10.74
C ILE A 593 -8.01 -12.42 -12.21
N THR A 594 -6.96 -12.52 -13.03
CA THR A 594 -7.06 -12.79 -14.45
C THR A 594 -6.57 -14.21 -14.69
N ALA A 595 -7.52 -15.12 -14.90
CA ALA A 595 -7.23 -16.41 -15.54
C ALA A 595 -6.81 -16.14 -16.99
N GLN A 596 -5.60 -16.54 -17.38
CA GLN A 596 -5.05 -16.25 -18.71
C GLN A 596 -5.56 -17.27 -19.72
N ASP A 597 -5.95 -16.82 -20.92
CA ASP A 597 -6.46 -17.68 -21.98
C ASP A 597 -5.32 -18.25 -22.84
N TYR A 598 -5.52 -19.42 -23.44
CA TYR A 598 -4.50 -20.28 -24.07
C TYR A 598 -3.73 -19.66 -25.26
N SER A 599 -4.07 -18.45 -25.69
CA SER A 599 -3.56 -17.84 -26.94
C SER A 599 -2.14 -17.27 -26.85
N VAL A 600 -1.52 -17.24 -25.66
CA VAL A 600 -0.14 -16.76 -25.47
C VAL A 600 0.75 -17.97 -25.15
N LYS A 601 1.70 -18.26 -26.05
CA LYS A 601 2.72 -19.32 -25.95
C LYS A 601 3.69 -19.08 -24.77
N SER A 602 3.20 -19.04 -23.54
CA SER A 602 4.00 -19.01 -22.33
C SER A 602 3.96 -20.39 -21.69
N GLU A 603 5.12 -20.96 -21.41
CA GLU A 603 5.25 -22.16 -20.57
C GLU A 603 4.63 -21.84 -19.20
N ASN A 604 3.49 -22.46 -18.87
CA ASN A 604 2.73 -22.39 -17.61
C ASN A 604 2.05 -21.03 -17.28
N PRO A 605 0.83 -20.75 -17.78
CA PRO A 605 0.09 -19.52 -17.46
C PRO A 605 -0.52 -19.56 -16.05
N ILE A 606 0.16 -18.97 -15.07
CA ILE A 606 -0.35 -18.81 -13.70
C ILE A 606 -1.33 -17.62 -13.65
N PRO A 607 -2.48 -17.73 -12.96
CA PRO A 607 -3.40 -16.60 -12.80
C PRO A 607 -2.69 -15.35 -12.26
N THR A 608 -2.86 -14.23 -12.93
CA THR A 608 -2.24 -12.96 -12.54
C THR A 608 -3.17 -12.16 -11.64
N ARG A 609 -2.60 -11.43 -10.67
CA ARG A 609 -3.35 -10.65 -9.68
C ARG A 609 -3.00 -9.17 -9.78
N ALA A 610 -4.03 -8.34 -9.91
CA ALA A 610 -3.95 -6.90 -9.65
C ALA A 610 -4.69 -6.59 -8.35
N THR A 611 -4.09 -5.80 -7.45
CA THR A 611 -4.71 -5.42 -6.18
C THR A 611 -4.95 -3.92 -6.15
N MET A 612 -6.17 -3.53 -5.85
CA MET A 612 -6.53 -2.14 -5.58
C MET A 612 -6.99 -1.99 -4.14
N PHE A 613 -6.89 -0.77 -3.62
CA PHE A 613 -7.40 -0.44 -2.30
C PHE A 613 -8.10 0.91 -2.33
N LYS A 614 -9.06 1.06 -1.42
CA LYS A 614 -9.73 2.33 -1.20
C LYS A 614 -10.14 2.45 0.26
N LYS A 615 -9.96 3.65 0.82
CA LYS A 615 -10.51 4.00 2.13
C LYS A 615 -12.00 4.28 1.97
N ILE A 616 -12.81 3.71 2.86
CA ILE A 616 -14.26 3.91 2.85
C ILE A 616 -14.58 5.09 3.75
N GLY A 617 -15.21 6.12 3.20
CA GLY A 617 -15.73 7.24 3.99
C GLY A 617 -16.71 6.74 5.07
N PHE A 618 -16.77 7.40 6.23
CA PHE A 618 -17.69 7.03 7.32
C PHE A 618 -19.17 7.29 7.00
N ASP A 619 -19.42 8.02 5.92
CA ASP A 619 -20.69 8.41 5.30
C ASP A 619 -21.04 7.59 4.05
N GLN A 620 -20.11 6.74 3.60
CA GLN A 620 -20.29 5.89 2.43
C GLN A 620 -20.67 4.48 2.87
N ASP A 621 -21.75 3.97 2.27
CA ASP A 621 -22.24 2.60 2.44
C ASP A 621 -21.91 1.71 1.22
N ALA A 622 -21.30 2.30 0.19
CA ALA A 622 -20.81 1.60 -0.99
C ALA A 622 -19.52 2.24 -1.50
N VAL A 623 -18.71 1.47 -2.24
CA VAL A 623 -17.43 1.90 -2.80
C VAL A 623 -17.32 1.47 -4.25
N THR A 624 -16.97 2.43 -5.11
CA THR A 624 -16.73 2.19 -6.54
C THR A 624 -15.25 2.03 -6.85
N PHE A 625 -14.92 1.01 -7.65
CA PHE A 625 -13.60 0.77 -8.26
C PHE A 625 -13.68 0.82 -9.78
N TYR A 626 -12.59 1.18 -10.45
CA TYR A 626 -12.47 1.20 -11.90
C TYR A 626 -11.32 0.30 -12.33
N MET A 627 -11.58 -0.66 -13.21
CA MET A 627 -10.59 -1.63 -13.68
C MET A 627 -10.48 -1.58 -15.20
N SER A 628 -9.26 -1.36 -15.71
CA SER A 628 -8.97 -1.32 -17.14
C SER A 628 -8.43 -2.65 -17.69
N LEU A 629 -7.82 -3.49 -16.85
CA LEU A 629 -7.31 -4.79 -17.28
C LEU A 629 -8.41 -5.86 -17.25
N PRO A 630 -8.35 -6.86 -18.14
CA PRO A 630 -9.28 -7.97 -18.11
C PRO A 630 -9.14 -8.76 -16.82
N PHE A 631 -10.26 -9.20 -16.24
CA PHE A 631 -10.31 -9.99 -15.01
C PHE A 631 -11.49 -10.96 -15.06
N HIS A 632 -11.40 -12.04 -14.28
CA HIS A 632 -12.41 -13.10 -14.20
C HIS A 632 -12.99 -13.23 -12.79
N LEU A 633 -12.16 -13.03 -11.75
CA LEU A 633 -12.59 -13.10 -10.35
C LEU A 633 -12.23 -11.82 -9.63
N VAL A 634 -13.05 -11.46 -8.66
CA VAL A 634 -12.77 -10.36 -7.74
C VAL A 634 -13.01 -10.82 -6.31
N PHE A 635 -11.97 -10.73 -5.48
CA PHE A 635 -12.02 -10.99 -4.05
C PHE A 635 -11.90 -9.70 -3.26
N ALA A 636 -12.81 -9.47 -2.33
CA ALA A 636 -12.72 -8.40 -1.34
C ALA A 636 -12.06 -8.95 -0.06
N GLN A 637 -10.97 -8.31 0.37
CA GLN A 637 -10.29 -8.62 1.62
C GLN A 637 -10.64 -7.58 2.69
N ILE A 638 -11.13 -8.06 3.83
CA ILE A 638 -11.41 -7.28 5.03
C ILE A 638 -10.60 -7.90 6.17
N GLU A 639 -9.57 -7.18 6.63
CA GLU A 639 -8.58 -7.69 7.57
C GLU A 639 -7.91 -8.98 7.04
N ILE A 640 -8.26 -10.15 7.58
CA ILE A 640 -7.72 -11.46 7.18
C ILE A 640 -8.78 -12.28 6.39
N LYS A 641 -10.02 -11.78 6.30
CA LYS A 641 -11.14 -12.50 5.70
C LYS A 641 -11.30 -12.15 4.23
N PHE A 642 -11.52 -13.18 3.41
CA PHE A 642 -11.72 -13.05 1.96
C PHE A 642 -13.19 -13.30 1.59
N TYR A 643 -13.71 -12.50 0.67
CA TYR A 643 -15.09 -12.60 0.17
C TYR A 643 -15.06 -12.61 -1.36
N LEU A 644 -15.70 -13.60 -1.97
CA LEU A 644 -15.85 -13.66 -3.43
C LEU A 644 -17.00 -12.75 -3.86
N ILE A 645 -16.69 -11.66 -4.57
CA ILE A 645 -17.69 -10.63 -4.95
C ILE A 645 -18.02 -10.62 -6.44
N VAL A 646 -17.14 -11.09 -7.31
CA VAL A 646 -17.42 -11.23 -8.75
C VAL A 646 -16.77 -12.51 -9.28
N LEU A 647 -17.51 -13.24 -10.12
CA LEU A 647 -17.05 -14.34 -10.94
C LEU A 647 -17.69 -14.20 -12.33
N GLN A 648 -16.88 -14.04 -13.36
CA GLN A 648 -17.34 -14.01 -14.75
C GLN A 648 -16.51 -14.96 -15.61
N HIS A 649 -17.16 -15.58 -16.60
CA HIS A 649 -16.49 -16.51 -17.53
C HIS A 649 -15.69 -15.78 -18.59
N GLU A 650 -16.23 -14.70 -19.13
CA GLU A 650 -15.57 -13.84 -20.10
C GLU A 650 -15.59 -12.39 -19.61
N HIS A 651 -14.48 -11.70 -19.82
CA HIS A 651 -14.39 -10.28 -19.55
C HIS A 651 -15.21 -9.49 -20.58
N THR A 652 -16.17 -8.69 -20.11
CA THR A 652 -16.89 -7.72 -20.95
C THR A 652 -16.39 -6.31 -20.65
N PRO A 653 -15.76 -5.61 -21.61
CA PRO A 653 -15.25 -4.26 -21.38
C PRO A 653 -16.40 -3.26 -21.14
N SER A 654 -16.11 -2.18 -20.42
CA SER A 654 -17.01 -1.03 -20.20
C SER A 654 -18.37 -1.32 -19.53
N ILE A 655 -18.50 -2.46 -18.81
CA ILE A 655 -19.70 -2.80 -18.04
C ILE A 655 -19.68 -2.14 -16.65
N ASN A 656 -20.86 -1.87 -16.09
CA ASN A 656 -21.03 -1.49 -14.69
C ASN A 656 -21.50 -2.72 -13.89
N ILE A 657 -20.73 -3.15 -12.90
CA ILE A 657 -21.00 -4.33 -12.06
C ILE A 657 -21.35 -3.85 -10.65
N SER A 658 -22.62 -4.01 -10.26
CA SER A 658 -23.05 -3.82 -8.86
C SER A 658 -22.98 -5.15 -8.11
N THR A 659 -22.25 -5.20 -7.00
CA THR A 659 -22.10 -6.38 -6.14
C THR A 659 -22.15 -6.03 -4.67
N GLU A 660 -22.33 -7.03 -3.82
CA GLU A 660 -22.50 -6.87 -2.38
C GLU A 660 -21.65 -7.89 -1.60
N ILE A 661 -20.97 -7.39 -0.56
CA ILE A 661 -20.26 -8.24 0.41
C ILE A 661 -21.27 -8.77 1.42
N THR A 662 -21.44 -10.09 1.46
CA THR A 662 -22.35 -10.80 2.37
C THR A 662 -21.63 -11.96 3.07
N ARG A 663 -22.15 -12.39 4.22
CA ARG A 663 -21.60 -13.55 4.97
C ARG A 663 -21.63 -14.86 4.17
N SER A 664 -22.62 -15.03 3.30
CA SER A 664 -22.75 -16.22 2.43
C SER A 664 -21.60 -16.36 1.42
N ARG A 665 -20.90 -15.26 1.13
CA ARG A 665 -19.81 -15.18 0.16
C ARG A 665 -18.43 -15.16 0.80
N HIS A 666 -18.36 -15.32 2.12
CA HIS A 666 -17.12 -15.49 2.83
C HIS A 666 -16.44 -16.79 2.39
N CYS A 667 -15.17 -16.72 2.03
CA CYS A 667 -14.34 -17.89 1.80
C CYS A 667 -13.69 -18.26 3.14
N PRO A 668 -14.20 -19.24 3.90
CA PRO A 668 -13.62 -19.62 5.18
C PRO A 668 -12.23 -20.22 5.03
N TYR A 669 -11.53 -20.20 6.15
CA TYR A 669 -10.21 -20.79 6.27
C TYR A 669 -10.29 -22.32 6.38
N ILE A 670 -9.35 -23.03 5.77
CA ILE A 670 -9.35 -24.50 5.73
C ILE A 670 -9.35 -25.16 7.12
N ARG A 671 -8.77 -24.53 8.14
CA ARG A 671 -8.81 -25.07 9.53
C ARG A 671 -10.20 -25.01 10.16
N GLU A 672 -11.11 -24.19 9.63
CA GLU A 672 -12.51 -24.17 10.07
C GLU A 672 -13.33 -25.29 9.42
N LEU A 673 -12.79 -25.95 8.39
CA LEU A 673 -13.48 -26.96 7.57
C LEU A 673 -12.95 -28.38 7.81
N PHE A 674 -11.69 -28.55 8.19
CA PHE A 674 -11.08 -29.86 8.43
C PHE A 674 -10.91 -30.21 9.90
N ASP A 675 -10.86 -31.52 10.17
CA ASP A 675 -10.45 -32.08 11.44
C ASP A 675 -8.96 -31.81 11.71
N GLN A 676 -8.59 -31.81 13.00
CA GLN A 676 -7.25 -31.44 13.45
C GLN A 676 -6.14 -32.32 12.86
N GLN A 677 -6.42 -33.60 12.59
CA GLN A 677 -5.46 -34.54 12.01
C GLN A 677 -5.07 -34.20 10.56
N THR A 678 -6.00 -33.71 9.75
CA THR A 678 -5.76 -33.37 8.33
C THR A 678 -5.02 -32.04 8.19
N ILE A 679 -5.19 -31.13 9.16
CA ILE A 679 -4.51 -29.83 9.20
C ILE A 679 -3.00 -30.01 9.40
N ASP A 680 -2.60 -30.99 10.22
CA ASP A 680 -1.20 -31.27 10.57
C ASP A 680 -0.42 -31.96 9.43
N TYR A 681 -1.08 -32.41 8.35
CA TYR A 681 -0.40 -32.94 7.17
C TYR A 681 0.43 -31.86 6.44
N GLN A 682 1.53 -32.30 5.85
CA GLN A 682 2.30 -31.46 4.92
C GLN A 682 1.42 -31.01 3.76
N ILE A 683 1.69 -29.81 3.22
CA ILE A 683 0.87 -29.17 2.18
C ILE A 683 0.61 -30.10 0.98
N LEU A 684 1.63 -30.82 0.49
CA LEU A 684 1.51 -31.74 -0.65
C LEU A 684 0.47 -32.85 -0.43
N ARG A 685 0.37 -33.36 0.81
CA ARG A 685 -0.63 -34.35 1.20
C ARG A 685 -1.98 -33.71 1.48
N ARG A 686 -2.00 -32.55 2.14
CA ARG A 686 -3.22 -31.84 2.55
C ARG A 686 -4.06 -31.38 1.36
N VAL A 687 -3.43 -30.90 0.29
CA VAL A 687 -4.10 -30.39 -0.92
C VAL A 687 -4.94 -31.47 -1.62
N LYS A 688 -4.56 -32.74 -1.52
CA LYS A 688 -5.29 -33.88 -2.11
C LYS A 688 -6.68 -34.08 -1.49
N PHE A 689 -6.89 -33.58 -0.27
CA PHE A 689 -8.18 -33.62 0.43
C PHE A 689 -9.06 -32.41 0.14
N TYR A 690 -8.61 -31.40 -0.63
CA TYR A 690 -9.34 -30.15 -0.85
C TYR A 690 -10.67 -30.32 -1.59
N HIS A 691 -10.91 -31.45 -2.26
CA HIS A 691 -12.22 -31.79 -2.82
C HIS A 691 -13.29 -32.08 -1.75
N LEU A 692 -12.89 -32.58 -0.56
CA LEU A 692 -13.81 -33.04 0.48
C LEU A 692 -14.72 -31.92 1.04
N PRO A 693 -14.24 -30.71 1.38
CA PRO A 693 -15.09 -29.62 1.85
C PRO A 693 -16.17 -29.20 0.84
N CYS A 694 -15.85 -29.23 -0.45
CA CYS A 694 -16.84 -28.97 -1.50
C CYS A 694 -17.89 -30.08 -1.57
N LYS A 695 -17.52 -31.35 -1.38
CA LYS A 695 -18.48 -32.46 -1.36
C LYS A 695 -19.39 -32.45 -0.12
N THR A 696 -18.87 -32.10 1.05
CA THR A 696 -19.61 -32.16 2.33
C THR A 696 -20.54 -30.98 2.56
N ASN A 697 -20.10 -29.75 2.24
CA ASN A 697 -20.87 -28.54 2.52
C ASN A 697 -21.43 -27.90 1.25
N LEU A 698 -22.66 -28.22 0.89
CA LEU A 698 -23.33 -27.74 -0.33
C LEU A 698 -23.37 -26.21 -0.49
N ASN A 699 -23.36 -25.45 0.60
CA ASN A 699 -23.39 -23.99 0.57
C ASN A 699 -22.00 -23.34 0.43
N LEU A 700 -20.92 -24.14 0.48
CA LEU A 700 -19.55 -23.65 0.31
C LEU A 700 -19.31 -23.30 -1.17
N ILE A 701 -18.87 -22.06 -1.40
CA ILE A 701 -18.57 -21.52 -2.74
C ILE A 701 -17.05 -21.44 -2.95
N CYS A 702 -16.32 -21.02 -1.93
CA CYS A 702 -14.88 -20.83 -1.97
C CYS A 702 -14.29 -21.06 -0.58
N PHE A 703 -13.00 -21.34 -0.50
CA PHE A 703 -12.24 -21.42 0.75
C PHE A 703 -10.76 -21.15 0.45
N HIS A 704 -9.95 -20.97 1.50
CA HIS A 704 -8.52 -20.73 1.33
C HIS A 704 -7.69 -21.42 2.41
N ASP A 705 -6.42 -21.68 2.09
CA ASP A 705 -5.43 -22.15 3.06
C ASP A 705 -4.55 -21.00 3.61
N ASN A 706 -3.52 -21.34 4.37
CA ASN A 706 -2.66 -20.37 5.07
C ASN A 706 -1.41 -19.99 4.26
N GLU A 707 -1.12 -20.72 3.20
CA GLU A 707 0.22 -20.79 2.62
C GLU A 707 0.20 -20.43 1.14
N THR A 708 -0.70 -21.03 0.35
CA THR A 708 -0.53 -21.08 -1.10
C THR A 708 -1.81 -21.02 -1.93
N PHE A 709 -2.96 -21.54 -1.49
CA PHE A 709 -4.12 -21.76 -2.38
C PHE A 709 -5.41 -21.06 -1.94
N ILE A 710 -6.08 -20.42 -2.90
CA ILE A 710 -7.51 -20.12 -2.86
C ILE A 710 -8.23 -21.09 -3.80
N CYS A 711 -9.34 -21.66 -3.33
CA CYS A 711 -10.11 -22.66 -4.03
C CYS A 711 -11.57 -22.22 -4.23
N LEU A 712 -12.12 -22.54 -5.40
CA LEU A 712 -13.55 -22.45 -5.72
C LEU A 712 -14.16 -23.85 -5.77
N CYS A 713 -15.41 -23.98 -5.32
CA CYS A 713 -16.17 -25.22 -5.51
C CYS A 713 -16.91 -25.18 -6.85
N THR A 714 -16.64 -26.15 -7.72
CA THR A 714 -17.28 -26.28 -9.02
C THR A 714 -18.71 -26.81 -8.91
N LYS A 715 -19.46 -26.80 -10.03
CA LYS A 715 -20.80 -27.41 -10.14
C LYS A 715 -20.81 -28.89 -9.76
N GLU A 716 -19.75 -29.62 -10.12
CA GLU A 716 -19.54 -31.03 -9.78
C GLU A 716 -19.07 -31.23 -8.33
N ARG A 717 -18.99 -30.15 -7.55
CA ARG A 717 -18.53 -30.16 -6.15
C ARG A 717 -17.07 -30.61 -5.99
N ASN A 718 -16.25 -30.37 -7.01
CA ASN A 718 -14.80 -30.50 -6.95
C ASN A 718 -14.15 -29.15 -6.58
N ALA A 719 -12.98 -29.18 -5.95
CA ALA A 719 -12.20 -27.97 -5.72
C ALA A 719 -11.42 -27.58 -6.98
N ASN A 720 -11.37 -26.28 -7.24
CA ASN A 720 -10.66 -25.65 -8.34
C ASN A 720 -9.79 -24.54 -7.75
N CYS A 721 -8.50 -24.81 -7.60
CA CYS A 721 -7.60 -23.96 -6.82
C CYS A 721 -6.53 -23.31 -7.68
N PHE A 722 -6.09 -22.12 -7.26
CA PHE A 722 -4.95 -21.44 -7.85
C PHE A 722 -4.07 -20.82 -6.77
N HIS A 723 -2.80 -20.60 -7.12
CA HIS A 723 -1.84 -20.03 -6.19
C HIS A 723 -2.20 -18.58 -5.86
N PHE A 724 -2.30 -18.27 -4.57
CA PHE A 724 -2.58 -16.94 -4.04
C PHE A 724 -1.59 -16.61 -2.92
N ASP A 725 -0.77 -15.59 -3.14
CA ASP A 725 0.16 -15.12 -2.11
C ASP A 725 -0.57 -14.26 -1.08
N PHE A 726 -0.77 -14.82 0.12
CA PHE A 726 -1.44 -14.15 1.24
C PHE A 726 -0.57 -13.11 1.96
N ASN A 727 0.76 -13.16 1.80
CA ASN A 727 1.69 -12.35 2.59
C ASN A 727 2.35 -11.24 1.74
N MET A 728 1.53 -10.43 1.08
CA MET A 728 2.00 -9.25 0.37
C MET A 728 2.51 -8.20 1.35
N THR A 729 3.81 -8.13 1.54
CA THR A 729 4.46 -7.03 2.25
C THR A 729 4.96 -6.00 1.26
N TYR A 730 4.39 -4.80 1.30
CA TYR A 730 4.94 -3.66 0.57
C TYR A 730 5.88 -2.90 1.50
N ASN A 731 7.11 -2.69 1.04
CA ASN A 731 8.06 -1.85 1.76
C ASN A 731 7.87 -0.36 1.47
N CYS A 732 6.90 0.01 0.60
CA CYS A 732 6.69 1.37 0.10
C CYS A 732 8.01 2.06 -0.29
N MET A 733 8.87 1.31 -1.01
CA MET A 733 10.24 1.69 -1.40
C MET A 733 11.17 2.10 -0.24
N GLY A 734 10.90 1.65 0.98
CA GLY A 734 11.64 2.01 2.19
C GLY A 734 11.10 3.24 2.92
N TRP A 735 10.06 3.88 2.40
CA TRP A 735 9.43 5.08 2.93
C TRP A 735 8.08 4.74 3.55
N ASN A 736 8.10 4.15 4.75
CA ASN A 736 6.86 3.95 5.50
C ASN A 736 6.40 5.27 6.12
N ASP A 737 5.65 6.05 5.36
CA ASP A 737 5.01 7.29 5.81
C ASP A 737 3.90 7.05 6.86
N CYS A 738 3.51 5.79 7.04
CA CYS A 738 2.51 5.39 8.02
C CYS A 738 3.08 5.50 9.44
N GLN A 739 2.36 6.25 10.27
CA GLN A 739 2.70 6.47 11.66
C GLN A 739 2.08 5.37 12.55
N ASN A 740 2.53 5.29 13.80
CA ASN A 740 1.94 4.43 14.83
C ASN A 740 1.83 2.94 14.47
N GLY A 741 2.78 2.42 13.69
CA GLY A 741 2.78 1.01 13.28
C GLY A 741 1.74 0.67 12.21
N GLY A 742 1.25 1.66 11.48
CA GLY A 742 0.42 1.45 10.29
C GLY A 742 1.17 0.67 9.21
N GLN A 743 0.44 -0.21 8.53
CA GLN A 743 0.96 -0.96 7.38
C GLN A 743 0.75 -0.16 6.11
N CYS A 744 1.80 -0.05 5.30
CA CYS A 744 1.74 0.66 4.04
C CYS A 744 1.36 -0.31 2.90
N PHE A 745 0.41 0.11 2.07
CA PHE A 745 0.01 -0.57 0.85
C PHE A 745 0.24 0.35 -0.33
N GLN A 746 0.57 -0.25 -1.47
CA GLN A 746 0.82 0.46 -2.71
C GLN A 746 0.21 -0.31 -3.88
N ASP A 747 -0.26 0.41 -4.90
CA ASP A 747 -1.02 -0.14 -6.02
C ASP A 747 -0.14 -0.96 -6.99
N HIS A 748 1.15 -0.62 -7.10
CA HIS A 748 2.10 -1.36 -7.92
C HIS A 748 3.43 -1.62 -7.16
N PRO A 749 4.01 -2.84 -7.25
CA PRO A 749 5.22 -3.20 -6.49
C PRO A 749 6.45 -2.35 -6.83
N THR A 750 6.62 -1.98 -8.11
CA THR A 750 7.80 -1.23 -8.59
C THR A 750 7.54 0.24 -8.87
N CYS A 751 6.28 0.63 -9.11
CA CYS A 751 5.89 1.96 -9.58
C CYS A 751 4.56 2.42 -9.01
N PRO A 752 4.51 2.70 -7.70
CA PRO A 752 3.28 3.03 -7.03
C PRO A 752 2.80 4.43 -7.45
N THR A 753 1.55 4.52 -7.89
CA THR A 753 0.87 5.79 -8.16
C THR A 753 -0.04 6.22 -7.02
N LYS A 754 -0.46 5.27 -6.19
CA LYS A 754 -1.26 5.48 -4.98
C LYS A 754 -0.64 4.70 -3.83
N THR A 755 -0.61 5.30 -2.64
CA THR A 755 -0.19 4.66 -1.39
C THR A 755 -1.30 4.82 -0.37
N MET A 756 -1.44 3.86 0.55
CA MET A 756 -2.41 3.94 1.64
C MET A 756 -1.85 3.32 2.91
N CYS A 757 -2.12 3.97 4.04
CA CYS A 757 -1.82 3.42 5.34
C CYS A 757 -3.05 2.73 5.94
N ILE A 758 -2.90 1.45 6.26
CA ILE A 758 -3.88 0.71 7.06
C ILE A 758 -3.48 0.82 8.53
N CYS A 759 -4.40 1.39 9.32
CA CYS A 759 -4.14 1.70 10.71
C CYS A 759 -4.45 0.52 11.61
N GLN A 760 -3.63 0.35 12.63
CA GLN A 760 -3.96 -0.55 13.72
C GLN A 760 -5.21 -0.05 14.46
N ALA A 761 -5.90 -0.95 15.17
CA ALA A 761 -7.03 -0.58 16.01
C ALA A 761 -6.65 0.60 16.94
N CYS A 762 -7.62 1.49 17.17
CA CYS A 762 -7.46 2.76 17.90
C CYS A 762 -6.69 3.88 17.17
N PHE A 763 -6.18 3.65 15.95
CA PHE A 763 -5.50 4.68 15.19
C PHE A 763 -6.26 5.04 13.91
N TYR A 764 -6.25 6.33 13.54
CA TYR A 764 -7.02 6.87 12.43
C TYR A 764 -6.23 7.94 11.64
N GLY A 765 -6.79 8.37 10.52
CA GLY A 765 -6.17 9.33 9.60
C GLY A 765 -5.52 8.66 8.40
N THR A 766 -5.24 9.45 7.36
CA THR A 766 -4.59 9.01 6.10
C THR A 766 -3.21 8.35 6.29
N LYS A 767 -2.47 8.78 7.32
CA LYS A 767 -1.15 8.23 7.72
C LYS A 767 -1.20 7.52 9.07
N CYS A 768 -2.37 7.16 9.59
CA CYS A 768 -2.55 6.58 10.93
C CYS A 768 -2.01 7.46 12.06
N GLN A 769 -2.04 8.78 11.85
CA GLN A 769 -1.42 9.78 12.71
C GLN A 769 -2.26 10.14 13.94
N PHE A 770 -3.54 9.71 14.00
CA PHE A 770 -4.46 9.99 15.11
C PHE A 770 -4.55 8.78 16.04
N SER A 771 -4.58 8.99 17.36
CA SER A 771 -4.72 7.94 18.37
C SER A 771 -5.94 8.21 19.25
N THR A 772 -6.77 7.20 19.48
CA THR A 772 -7.91 7.25 20.43
C THR A 772 -7.65 6.51 21.73
N LYS A 773 -6.38 6.18 22.02
CA LYS A 773 -6.03 5.49 23.26
C LYS A 773 -6.26 6.40 24.49
N GLN A 774 -6.87 5.83 25.53
CA GLN A 774 -6.99 6.41 26.88
C GLN A 774 -7.49 7.89 26.89
N PHE A 775 -6.70 8.81 27.46
CA PHE A 775 -7.01 10.23 27.67
C PHE A 775 -6.84 11.11 26.41
N GLY A 776 -6.51 10.52 25.26
CA GLY A 776 -6.41 11.19 23.96
C GLY A 776 -7.76 11.44 23.27
N LEU A 777 -8.86 10.86 23.78
CA LEU A 777 -10.18 11.00 23.19
C LEU A 777 -10.71 12.44 23.34
N SER A 778 -10.74 13.21 22.26
CA SER A 778 -11.31 14.56 22.20
C SER A 778 -12.63 14.58 21.41
N LEU A 779 -13.44 15.61 21.63
CA LEU A 779 -14.66 15.82 20.85
C LEU A 779 -14.38 15.94 19.34
N ASP A 780 -13.20 16.47 18.97
CA ASP A 780 -12.79 16.58 17.56
C ASP A 780 -12.74 15.21 16.88
N VAL A 781 -12.26 14.18 17.58
CA VAL A 781 -12.14 12.82 17.02
C VAL A 781 -13.48 12.08 17.06
N ILE A 782 -14.27 12.26 18.13
CA ILE A 782 -15.57 11.57 18.30
C ILE A 782 -16.59 12.06 17.26
N LEU A 783 -16.70 13.38 17.07
CA LEU A 783 -17.75 14.00 16.26
C LEU A 783 -17.25 14.51 14.91
N GLY A 784 -15.95 14.82 14.76
CA GLY A 784 -15.40 15.44 13.55
C GLY A 784 -15.71 14.68 12.26
N TYR A 785 -15.60 13.35 12.28
CA TYR A 785 -15.90 12.50 11.12
C TYR A 785 -17.39 12.42 10.75
N LYS A 786 -18.31 12.82 11.64
CA LYS A 786 -19.76 12.82 11.38
C LYS A 786 -20.30 14.17 10.89
N ILE A 787 -19.45 15.19 10.87
CA ILE A 787 -19.78 16.52 10.35
C ILE A 787 -19.39 16.56 8.88
N LEU A 788 -20.39 16.69 8.00
CA LEU A 788 -20.16 16.72 6.56
C LEU A 788 -19.72 18.12 6.12
N PRO A 789 -18.62 18.24 5.34
CA PRO A 789 -18.12 19.53 4.87
C PRO A 789 -19.10 20.14 3.86
N HIS A 790 -19.18 21.48 3.84
CA HIS A 790 -20.00 22.26 2.89
C HIS A 790 -21.53 21.99 2.88
N ILE A 791 -22.06 21.22 3.84
CA ILE A 791 -23.50 20.98 4.01
C ILE A 791 -24.07 21.84 5.16
N ARG A 792 -25.29 22.38 4.99
CA ARG A 792 -25.96 23.21 6.00
C ARG A 792 -26.26 22.42 7.28
N ILE A 793 -26.26 23.09 8.44
CA ILE A 793 -26.47 22.49 9.77
C ILE A 793 -27.78 21.68 9.87
N THR A 794 -28.86 22.13 9.21
CA THR A 794 -30.18 21.47 9.23
C THR A 794 -30.21 20.12 8.51
N GLN A 795 -29.23 19.85 7.64
CA GLN A 795 -29.10 18.62 6.85
C GLN A 795 -27.98 17.70 7.37
N GLN A 796 -27.35 18.06 8.50
CA GLN A 796 -26.30 17.25 9.12
C GLN A 796 -26.88 15.99 9.77
N SER A 797 -26.00 15.04 10.11
CA SER A 797 -26.41 13.77 10.73
C SER A 797 -27.13 13.95 12.08
N LEU A 798 -27.98 12.98 12.42
CA LEU A 798 -28.79 12.99 13.65
C LEU A 798 -27.91 13.09 14.92
N TYR A 799 -26.70 12.53 14.89
CA TYR A 799 -25.72 12.63 15.97
C TYR A 799 -25.22 14.07 16.19
N VAL A 800 -24.98 14.83 15.12
CA VAL A 800 -24.52 16.22 15.19
C VAL A 800 -25.64 17.11 15.74
N ILE A 801 -26.86 16.98 15.19
CA ILE A 801 -28.03 17.73 15.65
C ILE A 801 -28.32 17.41 17.12
N GLY A 802 -28.35 16.12 17.49
CA GLY A 802 -28.54 15.68 18.87
C GLY A 802 -27.49 16.23 19.83
N SER A 803 -26.22 16.29 19.41
CA SER A 803 -25.12 16.86 20.21
C SER A 803 -25.29 18.36 20.45
N ILE A 804 -25.72 19.12 19.44
CA ILE A 804 -25.98 20.56 19.55
C ILE A 804 -27.16 20.83 20.50
N VAL A 805 -28.26 20.08 20.35
CA VAL A 805 -29.43 20.20 21.23
C VAL A 805 -29.07 19.84 22.67
N LEU A 806 -28.33 18.76 22.89
CA LEU A 806 -27.92 18.35 24.24
C LEU A 806 -26.99 19.38 24.89
N ALA A 807 -25.97 19.86 24.17
CA ALA A 807 -25.01 20.84 24.69
C ALA A 807 -25.67 22.18 25.06
N THR A 808 -26.66 22.62 24.26
CA THR A 808 -27.43 23.84 24.54
C THR A 808 -28.34 23.67 25.76
N ILE A 809 -29.02 22.54 25.92
CA ILE A 809 -29.79 22.23 27.15
C ILE A 809 -28.87 22.24 28.37
N MET A 810 -27.70 21.61 28.28
CA MET A 810 -26.72 21.59 29.36
C MET A 810 -26.22 22.99 29.74
N LEU A 811 -26.03 23.87 28.75
CA LEU A 811 -25.65 25.27 28.99
C LEU A 811 -26.74 26.00 29.78
N VAL A 812 -28.00 25.91 29.34
CA VAL A 812 -29.12 26.60 29.98
C VAL A 812 -29.29 26.15 31.42
N VAL A 813 -29.35 24.83 31.65
CA VAL A 813 -29.54 24.26 33.00
C VAL A 813 -28.36 24.62 33.91
N GLY A 814 -27.12 24.52 33.40
CA GLY A 814 -25.96 24.82 34.20
C GLY A 814 -25.72 26.30 34.46
N LEU A 815 -26.11 27.20 33.55
CA LEU A 815 -26.13 28.65 33.82
C LEU A 815 -27.11 28.98 34.95
N ILE A 816 -28.33 28.42 34.91
CA ILE A 816 -29.33 28.60 35.98
C ILE A 816 -28.77 28.08 37.31
N SER A 817 -28.27 26.83 37.32
CA SER A 817 -27.67 26.19 38.50
C SER A 817 -26.50 27.01 39.07
N GLY A 818 -25.58 27.45 38.22
CA GLY A 818 -24.41 28.24 38.60
C GLY A 818 -24.75 29.62 39.16
N ILE A 819 -25.68 30.36 38.54
CA ILE A 819 -26.12 31.68 39.00
C ILE A 819 -26.80 31.56 40.37
N LEU A 820 -27.67 30.57 40.57
CA LEU A 820 -28.32 30.32 41.85
C LEU A 820 -27.27 30.00 42.94
N CYS A 821 -26.27 29.16 42.63
CA CYS A 821 -25.14 28.89 43.53
C CYS A 821 -24.38 30.17 43.90
N ILE A 822 -24.03 31.01 42.93
CA ILE A 822 -23.29 32.26 43.17
C ILE A 822 -24.07 33.17 44.12
N TRP A 823 -25.39 33.33 43.91
CA TRP A 823 -26.23 34.11 44.83
C TRP A 823 -26.21 33.57 46.25
N THR A 824 -26.23 32.25 46.44
CA THR A 824 -26.17 31.64 47.78
C THR A 824 -24.83 31.85 48.48
N PHE A 825 -23.73 31.53 47.79
CA PHE A 825 -22.40 31.49 48.40
C PHE A 825 -21.76 32.88 48.55
N GLN A 826 -22.24 33.90 47.82
CA GLN A 826 -21.84 35.30 48.05
C GLN A 826 -22.33 35.88 49.38
N SER A 827 -23.25 35.21 50.07
CA SER A 827 -23.73 35.68 51.38
C SER A 827 -22.61 35.73 52.43
N LYS A 828 -22.59 36.80 53.25
CA LYS A 828 -21.57 37.01 54.31
C LYS A 828 -21.49 35.82 55.29
N SER A 829 -22.58 35.07 55.46
CA SER A 829 -22.62 33.90 56.35
C SER A 829 -21.85 32.70 55.78
N CYS A 830 -21.89 32.48 54.46
CA CYS A 830 -21.22 31.33 53.83
C CYS A 830 -19.71 31.56 53.68
N LEU A 831 -19.27 32.81 53.50
CA LEU A 831 -17.86 33.21 53.33
C LEU A 831 -17.04 33.28 54.64
N ARG A 832 -17.62 32.87 55.77
CA ARG A 832 -16.91 32.79 57.07
C ARG A 832 -15.99 31.58 57.16
N VAL A 833 -16.22 30.54 56.36
CA VAL A 833 -15.47 29.27 56.36
C VAL A 833 -14.82 29.07 54.99
N GLY A 834 -13.63 28.46 54.94
CA GLY A 834 -12.94 28.12 53.69
C GLY A 834 -13.80 27.31 52.71
N SER A 835 -14.62 26.38 53.22
CA SER A 835 -15.55 25.58 52.41
C SER A 835 -16.53 26.40 51.56
N GLY A 836 -17.00 27.56 52.05
CA GLY A 836 -17.86 28.46 51.28
C GLY A 836 -17.13 29.20 50.15
N LEU A 837 -15.83 29.49 50.33
CA LEU A 837 -14.99 30.09 49.29
C LEU A 837 -14.72 29.09 48.15
N TYR A 838 -14.42 27.83 48.48
CA TYR A 838 -14.24 26.77 47.47
C TYR A 838 -15.52 26.52 46.67
N LEU A 839 -16.69 26.54 47.32
CA LEU A 839 -17.99 26.37 46.64
C LEU A 839 -18.34 27.56 45.74
N LEU A 840 -18.01 28.79 46.16
CA LEU A 840 -18.14 29.96 45.29
C LEU A 840 -17.23 29.85 44.07
N ALA A 841 -15.96 29.51 44.26
CA ALA A 841 -15.01 29.31 43.16
C ALA A 841 -15.47 28.19 42.20
N SER A 842 -15.94 27.06 42.75
CA SER A 842 -16.50 25.94 41.99
C SER A 842 -17.75 26.31 41.17
N SER A 843 -18.60 27.20 41.67
CA SER A 843 -19.77 27.68 40.91
C SER A 843 -19.37 28.54 39.70
N ILE A 844 -18.32 29.35 39.83
CA ILE A 844 -17.77 30.16 38.73
C ILE A 844 -17.08 29.25 37.70
N THR A 845 -16.25 28.31 38.14
CA THR A 845 -15.59 27.38 37.21
C THR A 845 -16.59 26.50 36.48
N SER A 846 -17.69 26.09 37.12
CA SER A 846 -18.75 25.29 36.48
C SER A 846 -19.45 26.04 35.34
N ILE A 847 -19.71 27.34 35.49
CA ILE A 847 -20.24 28.18 34.40
C ILE A 847 -19.22 28.28 33.26
N LEU A 848 -17.96 28.54 33.58
CA LEU A 848 -16.89 28.65 32.57
C LEU A 848 -16.74 27.35 31.77
N ILE A 849 -16.79 26.18 32.42
CA ILE A 849 -16.72 24.85 31.77
C ILE A 849 -17.83 24.68 30.73
N LEU A 850 -19.07 25.06 31.06
CA LEU A 850 -20.20 24.85 30.15
C LEU A 850 -20.17 25.82 28.96
N ILE A 851 -19.70 27.05 29.20
CA ILE A 851 -19.46 28.03 28.13
C ILE A 851 -18.36 27.52 27.19
N THR A 852 -17.21 27.08 27.72
CA THR A 852 -16.11 26.57 26.89
C THR A 852 -16.47 25.29 26.15
N LEU A 853 -17.25 24.39 26.75
CA LEU A 853 -17.79 23.20 26.07
C LEU A 853 -18.66 23.57 24.86
N ASN A 854 -19.55 24.57 25.00
CA ASN A 854 -20.38 25.02 23.88
C ASN A 854 -19.55 25.72 22.81
N LEU A 855 -18.59 26.56 23.20
CA LEU A 855 -17.66 27.19 22.25
C LEU A 855 -16.86 26.13 21.48
N LYS A 856 -16.41 25.06 22.14
CA LYS A 856 -15.69 23.94 21.51
C LYS A 856 -16.55 23.25 20.44
N LEU A 857 -17.82 22.95 20.76
CA LEU A 857 -18.72 22.30 19.82
C LEU A 857 -19.00 23.16 18.58
N TRP A 858 -19.32 24.44 18.78
CA TRP A 858 -19.58 25.36 17.67
C TRP A 858 -18.35 25.56 16.79
N PHE A 859 -17.17 25.71 17.40
CA PHE A 859 -15.92 25.84 16.66
C PHE A 859 -15.62 24.59 15.82
N LEU A 860 -15.83 23.39 16.39
CA LEU A 860 -15.67 22.13 15.65
C LEU A 860 -16.60 22.08 14.43
N VAL A 861 -17.88 22.41 14.61
CA VAL A 861 -18.86 22.44 13.51
C VAL A 861 -18.45 23.43 12.41
N PHE A 862 -18.09 24.66 12.76
CA PHE A 862 -17.70 25.66 11.77
C PHE A 862 -16.36 25.36 11.07
N SER A 863 -15.42 24.75 11.78
CA SER A 863 -14.13 24.29 11.23
C SER A 863 -14.36 23.18 10.20
N GLN A 864 -15.12 22.14 10.56
CA GLN A 864 -15.35 20.99 9.66
C GLN A 864 -16.29 21.32 8.49
N MET A 865 -17.19 22.30 8.65
CA MET A 865 -17.99 22.85 7.55
C MET A 865 -17.19 23.76 6.61
N SER A 866 -15.89 23.98 6.86
CA SER A 866 -15.00 24.87 6.09
C SER A 866 -15.55 26.31 5.95
N THR A 867 -16.33 26.74 6.94
CA THR A 867 -16.90 28.11 6.96
C THR A 867 -15.86 29.13 7.43
N ILE A 868 -14.91 28.69 8.25
CA ILE A 868 -13.79 29.49 8.74
C ILE A 868 -12.54 29.06 7.98
N THR A 869 -11.95 29.97 7.19
CA THR A 869 -10.76 29.70 6.37
C THR A 869 -9.46 30.27 6.96
N SER A 870 -9.56 31.13 7.99
CA SER A 870 -8.40 31.78 8.58
C SER A 870 -7.59 30.84 9.48
N LEU A 871 -6.45 30.34 8.99
CA LEU A 871 -5.52 29.44 9.68
C LEU A 871 -5.08 29.94 11.07
N SER A 872 -4.81 31.24 11.22
CA SER A 872 -4.38 31.81 12.51
C SER A 872 -5.45 31.68 13.61
N PHE A 873 -6.70 31.99 13.27
CA PHE A 873 -7.82 31.88 14.19
C PHE A 873 -8.13 30.42 14.54
N LEU A 874 -8.08 29.53 13.53
CA LEU A 874 -8.22 28.09 13.72
C LEU A 874 -7.16 27.55 14.68
N SER A 875 -5.91 28.01 14.53
CA SER A 875 -4.77 27.57 15.34
C SER A 875 -4.91 28.03 16.78
N PHE A 876 -5.25 29.30 17.00
CA PHE A 876 -5.44 29.86 18.34
C PHE A 876 -6.56 29.15 19.11
N SER A 877 -7.69 28.92 18.45
CA SER A 877 -8.83 28.22 19.03
C SER A 877 -8.51 26.75 19.34
N CYS A 878 -7.83 26.08 18.40
CA CYS A 878 -7.36 24.70 18.55
C CYS A 878 -6.51 24.51 19.82
N ILE A 879 -5.54 25.40 20.03
CA ILE A 879 -4.60 25.36 21.15
C ILE A 879 -5.30 25.73 22.46
N SER A 880 -6.14 26.76 22.46
CA SER A 880 -6.62 27.39 23.71
C SER A 880 -7.84 26.70 24.33
N ILE A 881 -8.85 26.30 23.53
CA ILE A 881 -10.14 25.88 24.08
C ILE A 881 -10.03 24.60 24.90
N GLU A 882 -9.34 23.59 24.39
CA GLU A 882 -9.21 22.31 25.10
C GLU A 882 -8.39 22.45 26.37
N PHE A 883 -7.27 23.18 26.31
CA PHE A 883 -6.42 23.43 27.46
C PHE A 883 -7.19 24.09 28.60
N ILE A 884 -8.01 25.11 28.28
CA ILE A 884 -8.88 25.77 29.26
C ILE A 884 -9.92 24.77 29.82
N LEU A 885 -10.57 23.99 28.95
CA LEU A 885 -11.60 23.03 29.37
C LEU A 885 -11.05 21.96 30.33
N ARG A 886 -9.93 21.32 29.98
CA ARG A 886 -9.27 20.29 30.81
C ARG A 886 -8.78 20.86 32.14
N SER A 887 -8.19 22.05 32.12
CA SER A 887 -7.71 22.71 33.33
C SER A 887 -8.84 23.09 34.28
N LEU A 888 -9.94 23.65 33.78
CA LEU A 888 -11.10 23.99 34.61
C LEU A 888 -11.75 22.76 35.26
N LEU A 889 -11.81 21.63 34.54
CA LEU A 889 -12.30 20.36 35.08
C LEU A 889 -11.42 19.88 36.24
N ALA A 890 -10.09 19.85 36.05
CA ALA A 890 -9.15 19.46 37.09
C ALA A 890 -9.23 20.38 38.33
N ILE A 891 -9.24 21.70 38.13
CA ILE A 891 -9.39 22.69 39.21
C ILE A 891 -10.66 22.44 40.03
N THR A 892 -11.77 22.14 39.35
CA THR A 892 -13.06 21.86 40.00
C THR A 892 -13.01 20.60 40.85
N ASP A 893 -12.35 19.54 40.38
CA ASP A 893 -12.16 18.31 41.16
C ASP A 893 -11.31 18.54 42.43
N TRP A 894 -10.27 19.35 42.35
CA TRP A 894 -9.46 19.76 43.51
C TRP A 894 -10.23 20.66 44.49
N PHE A 895 -11.10 21.55 44.01
CA PHE A 895 -12.00 22.31 44.88
C PHE A 895 -12.97 21.38 45.63
N HIS A 896 -13.55 20.38 44.96
CA HIS A 896 -14.42 19.41 45.63
C HIS A 896 -13.67 18.57 46.66
N ALA A 897 -12.43 18.16 46.40
CA ALA A 897 -11.58 17.51 47.40
C ALA A 897 -11.29 18.42 48.59
N SER A 898 -10.98 19.70 48.34
CA SER A 898 -10.73 20.69 49.40
C SER A 898 -11.96 20.95 50.27
N VAL A 899 -13.16 20.95 49.67
CA VAL A 899 -14.43 21.03 50.41
C VAL A 899 -14.61 19.81 51.32
N ALA A 900 -14.26 18.60 50.87
CA ALA A 900 -14.35 17.39 51.68
C ALA A 900 -13.38 17.43 52.88
N VAL A 901 -12.15 17.90 52.66
CA VAL A 901 -11.12 18.05 53.70
C VAL A 901 -11.51 19.11 54.73
N GLU A 902 -11.96 20.29 54.31
CA GLU A 902 -12.46 21.33 55.23
C GLU A 902 -13.64 20.80 56.07
N ARG A 903 -14.59 20.10 55.43
CA ARG A 903 -15.71 19.46 56.15
C ARG A 903 -15.22 18.44 57.18
N LEU A 904 -14.22 17.62 56.85
CA LEU A 904 -13.61 16.69 57.81
C LEU A 904 -13.00 17.43 59.01
N PHE A 905 -12.22 18.50 58.78
CA PHE A 905 -11.62 19.27 59.86
C PHE A 905 -12.66 19.98 60.75
N THR A 906 -13.77 20.45 60.19
CA THR A 906 -14.87 21.00 61.00
C THR A 906 -15.45 19.95 61.95
N VAL A 907 -15.52 18.68 61.53
CA VAL A 907 -16.01 17.57 62.35
C VAL A 907 -14.98 17.13 63.40
N ILE A 908 -13.70 17.07 63.04
CA ILE A 908 -12.62 16.68 63.97
C ILE A 908 -12.42 17.73 65.07
N LEU A 909 -12.25 19.00 64.71
CA LEU A 909 -11.91 20.06 65.65
C LEU A 909 -13.14 20.61 66.41
N GLY A 910 -14.34 20.56 65.81
CA GLY A 910 -15.58 21.05 66.42
C GLY A 910 -15.45 22.48 66.95
N VAL A 911 -15.56 22.66 68.28
CA VAL A 911 -15.48 23.97 68.95
C VAL A 911 -14.12 24.65 68.79
N ASN A 912 -13.04 23.87 68.62
CA ASN A 912 -11.68 24.39 68.44
C ASN A 912 -11.38 24.82 66.99
N PHE A 913 -12.38 24.77 66.09
CA PHE A 913 -12.19 25.12 64.68
C PHE A 913 -12.08 26.64 64.49
N ASN A 914 -10.91 27.10 64.03
CA ASN A 914 -10.65 28.52 63.81
C ASN A 914 -11.12 28.98 62.41
N LEU A 915 -12.19 29.78 62.39
CA LEU A 915 -12.84 30.28 61.18
C LEU A 915 -11.97 31.26 60.38
N THR A 916 -11.23 32.17 61.04
CA THR A 916 -10.39 33.17 60.35
C THR A 916 -9.17 32.52 59.71
N LYS A 917 -8.57 31.53 60.39
CA LYS A 917 -7.48 30.73 59.83
C LYS A 917 -7.94 29.92 58.61
N SER A 918 -9.08 29.23 58.69
CA SER A 918 -9.67 28.49 57.55
C SER A 918 -9.94 29.40 56.35
N LYS A 919 -10.47 30.61 56.57
CA LYS A 919 -10.73 31.57 55.48
C LYS A 919 -9.46 32.03 54.76
N ASN A 920 -8.39 32.32 55.49
CA ASN A 920 -7.12 32.77 54.91
C ASN A 920 -6.42 31.63 54.14
N ILE A 921 -6.42 30.41 54.71
CA ILE A 921 -5.93 29.20 54.02
C ILE A 921 -6.73 28.94 52.76
N GLY A 922 -8.06 29.08 52.83
CA GLY A 922 -8.97 28.94 51.69
C GLY A 922 -8.60 29.83 50.49
N LYS A 923 -8.35 31.12 50.74
CA LYS A 923 -7.94 32.07 49.68
C LYS A 923 -6.62 31.70 49.02
N TRP A 924 -5.60 31.39 49.82
CA TRP A 924 -4.28 31.05 49.30
C TRP A 924 -4.31 29.72 48.52
N ASN A 925 -5.02 28.73 49.05
CA ASN A 925 -5.14 27.42 48.44
C ASN A 925 -5.91 27.45 47.10
N ILE A 926 -6.94 28.30 46.96
CA ILE A 926 -7.64 28.49 45.66
C ILE A 926 -6.65 28.96 44.59
N SER A 927 -5.85 29.99 44.89
CA SER A 927 -4.85 30.50 43.95
C SER A 927 -3.77 29.47 43.63
N PHE A 928 -3.32 28.72 44.65
CA PHE A 928 -2.30 27.68 44.50
C PHE A 928 -2.77 26.51 43.64
N ILE A 929 -3.99 26.00 43.87
CA ILE A 929 -4.60 24.94 43.06
C ILE A 929 -4.71 25.37 41.60
N CYS A 930 -5.22 26.58 41.34
CA CYS A 930 -5.31 27.09 39.97
C CYS A 930 -3.93 27.19 39.30
N LEU A 931 -2.91 27.69 39.99
CA LEU A 931 -1.57 27.85 39.42
C LEU A 931 -0.92 26.49 39.08
N ILE A 932 -0.93 25.54 40.02
CA ILE A 932 -0.28 24.23 39.83
C ILE A 932 -0.94 23.43 38.72
N THR A 933 -2.27 23.41 38.69
CA THR A 933 -3.03 22.65 37.67
C THR A 933 -2.83 23.20 36.26
N MET A 934 -2.69 24.52 36.10
CA MET A 934 -2.39 25.11 34.80
C MET A 934 -0.95 24.81 34.35
N ILE A 935 0.01 24.80 35.28
CA ILE A 935 1.41 24.49 34.98
C ILE A 935 1.58 23.02 34.60
N SER A 936 0.96 22.09 35.32
CA SER A 936 1.06 20.65 35.06
C SER A 936 0.49 20.25 33.68
N LEU A 937 -0.52 20.98 33.20
CA LEU A 937 -1.16 20.74 31.90
C LEU A 937 -0.56 21.58 30.75
N LEU A 938 0.46 22.40 31.00
CA LEU A 938 1.06 23.30 30.00
C LEU A 938 1.70 22.57 28.81
N HIS A 939 2.04 21.30 28.98
CA HIS A 939 2.61 20.50 27.89
C HIS A 939 1.62 20.28 26.73
N GLU A 940 0.31 20.23 26.96
CA GLU A 940 -0.67 20.05 25.90
C GLU A 940 -0.65 21.15 24.82
N PRO A 941 -0.79 22.45 25.15
CA PRO A 941 -0.80 23.50 24.13
C PRO A 941 0.49 23.60 23.33
N ILE A 942 1.63 23.16 23.89
CA ILE A 942 2.94 23.18 23.21
C ILE A 942 2.99 22.16 22.07
N TYR A 943 2.39 20.98 22.27
CA TYR A 943 2.44 19.86 21.32
C TYR A 943 1.19 19.77 20.43
N ARG A 944 0.24 20.69 20.59
CA ARG A 944 -0.98 20.76 19.77
C ARG A 944 -0.76 21.56 18.49
N ARG A 945 -1.15 20.98 17.35
CA ARG A 945 -0.99 21.58 16.02
C ARG A 945 -2.22 21.34 15.14
N LEU A 946 -2.40 22.22 14.17
CA LEU A 946 -3.31 21.99 13.05
C LEU A 946 -2.63 21.08 12.02
N ILE A 947 -3.40 20.12 11.49
CA ILE A 947 -2.98 19.23 10.42
C ILE A 947 -4.06 19.31 9.33
N ASP A 948 -3.66 19.73 8.14
CA ASP A 948 -4.54 19.72 6.98
C ASP A 948 -4.39 18.37 6.26
N ASP A 949 -5.51 17.70 6.06
CA ASP A 949 -5.62 16.48 5.28
C ASP A 949 -6.08 16.88 3.87
N GLU A 950 -5.14 16.90 2.92
CA GLU A 950 -5.39 17.33 1.53
C GLU A 950 -6.34 16.37 0.79
N GLU A 951 -6.29 15.07 1.12
CA GLU A 951 -7.14 14.04 0.49
C GLU A 951 -8.59 14.16 0.93
N GLU A 952 -8.82 14.34 2.24
CA GLU A 952 -10.18 14.52 2.78
C GLU A 952 -10.64 15.99 2.76
N LYS A 953 -9.77 16.94 2.37
CA LYS A 953 -9.98 18.40 2.40
C LYS A 953 -10.46 18.90 3.77
N ARG A 954 -9.86 18.38 4.84
CA ARG A 954 -10.25 18.65 6.24
C ARG A 954 -9.09 19.16 7.07
N THR A 955 -9.41 20.02 8.03
CA THR A 955 -8.44 20.55 8.99
C THR A 955 -8.68 19.93 10.37
N TRP A 956 -7.64 19.35 10.97
CA TRP A 956 -7.73 18.65 12.25
C TRP A 956 -6.92 19.36 13.33
N CYS A 957 -7.45 19.41 14.55
CA CYS A 957 -6.79 19.98 15.72
C CYS A 957 -6.32 18.86 16.66
N LEU A 958 -5.03 18.56 16.67
CA LEU A 958 -4.52 17.34 17.31
C LEU A 958 -3.21 17.55 18.04
N VAL A 959 -2.94 16.66 18.99
CA VAL A 959 -1.71 16.68 19.78
C VAL A 959 -0.75 15.63 19.25
N ARG A 960 0.50 16.03 18.97
CA ARG A 960 1.58 15.13 18.59
C ARG A 960 2.60 15.06 19.72
N PHE A 961 2.44 14.07 20.59
CA PHE A 961 3.39 13.83 21.67
C PHE A 961 4.60 13.05 21.18
N THR A 962 5.75 13.30 21.82
CA THR A 962 6.86 12.33 21.80
C THR A 962 6.55 11.20 22.80
N PRO A 963 7.12 10.00 22.65
CA PRO A 963 6.79 8.86 23.52
C PRO A 963 6.97 9.16 25.02
N LYS A 964 7.99 9.96 25.36
CA LYS A 964 8.24 10.40 26.73
C LYS A 964 7.15 11.33 27.27
N VAL A 965 6.67 12.26 26.44
CA VAL A 965 5.62 13.22 26.81
C VAL A 965 4.26 12.53 26.88
N GLU A 966 4.01 11.52 26.05
CA GLU A 966 2.78 10.71 26.12
C GLU A 966 2.67 9.98 27.47
N SER A 967 3.76 9.34 27.91
CA SER A 967 3.81 8.71 29.24
C SER A 967 3.59 9.72 30.37
N TYR A 968 4.14 10.93 30.25
CA TYR A 968 3.90 12.01 31.21
C TYR A 968 2.43 12.47 31.21
N ASN A 969 1.83 12.64 30.04
CA ASN A 969 0.43 13.04 29.89
C ASN A 969 -0.52 12.01 30.53
N SER A 970 -0.29 10.71 30.32
CA SER A 970 -1.09 9.68 31.00
C SER A 970 -0.91 9.73 32.52
N PHE A 971 0.33 9.87 33.01
CA PHE A 971 0.60 9.98 34.44
C PHE A 971 -0.09 11.20 35.09
N ILE A 972 0.02 12.38 34.47
CA ILE A 972 -0.50 13.62 35.06
C ILE A 972 -2.04 13.66 35.04
N ASN A 973 -2.68 13.11 34.00
CA ASN A 973 -4.13 12.97 33.95
C ASN A 973 -4.64 11.98 35.01
N ILE A 974 -3.96 10.86 35.20
CA ILE A 974 -4.25 9.92 36.30
C ILE A 974 -4.07 10.61 37.66
N PHE A 975 -3.00 11.39 37.84
CA PHE A 975 -2.71 12.12 39.07
C PHE A 975 -3.82 13.10 39.45
N HIS A 976 -4.22 13.99 38.52
CA HIS A 976 -5.24 15.00 38.79
C HIS A 976 -6.64 14.41 38.96
N PHE A 977 -6.87 13.17 38.53
CA PHE A 977 -8.15 12.48 38.70
C PHE A 977 -8.18 11.61 39.96
N VAL A 978 -7.23 10.68 40.11
CA VAL A 978 -7.21 9.66 41.18
C VAL A 978 -6.95 10.27 42.55
N ILE A 979 -6.10 11.29 42.65
CA ILE A 979 -5.75 11.87 43.96
C ILE A 979 -6.93 12.64 44.57
N PRO A 980 -7.59 13.59 43.87
CA PRO A 980 -8.80 14.23 44.39
C PRO A 980 -9.90 13.22 44.70
N PHE A 981 -10.06 12.19 43.88
CA PHE A 981 -11.03 11.11 44.14
C PHE A 981 -10.70 10.36 45.45
N SER A 982 -9.46 9.94 45.64
CA SER A 982 -9.00 9.25 46.85
C SER A 982 -9.15 10.12 48.09
N ILE A 983 -8.80 11.41 48.01
CA ILE A 983 -9.00 12.37 49.11
C ILE A 983 -10.48 12.47 49.49
N LYS A 984 -11.39 12.58 48.50
CA LYS A 984 -12.84 12.61 48.75
C LYS A 984 -13.31 11.33 49.46
N PHE A 985 -12.89 10.17 48.95
CA PHE A 985 -13.26 8.87 49.51
C PHE A 985 -12.76 8.67 50.95
N ILE A 986 -11.46 8.91 51.19
CA ILE A 986 -10.85 8.82 52.52
C ILE A 986 -11.48 9.81 53.48
N SER A 987 -11.77 11.04 53.04
CA SER A 987 -12.42 12.06 53.88
C SER A 987 -13.82 11.62 54.33
N ILE A 988 -14.58 10.94 53.47
CA ILE A 988 -15.90 10.39 53.82
C ILE A 988 -15.77 9.29 54.87
N ILE A 989 -14.86 8.33 54.66
CA ILE A 989 -14.62 7.23 55.61
C ILE A 989 -14.15 7.78 56.96
N ALA A 990 -13.15 8.66 56.95
CA ALA A 990 -12.61 9.29 58.16
C ALA A 990 -13.70 10.07 58.90
N MET A 991 -14.55 10.81 58.19
CA MET A 991 -15.67 11.53 58.78
C MET A 991 -16.64 10.56 59.50
N ILE A 992 -16.99 9.42 58.89
CA ILE A 992 -17.87 8.40 59.50
C ILE A 992 -17.21 7.82 60.78
N ILE A 993 -15.92 7.48 60.73
CA ILE A 993 -15.19 6.89 61.86
C ILE A 993 -15.08 7.88 63.02
N PHE A 994 -14.65 9.11 62.78
CA PHE A 994 -14.50 10.12 63.84
C PHE A 994 -15.84 10.54 64.45
N LEU A 995 -16.91 10.59 63.65
CA LEU A 995 -18.28 10.80 64.16
C LEU A 995 -18.70 9.67 65.12
N SER A 996 -18.39 8.41 64.79
CA SER A 996 -18.70 7.29 65.69
C SER A 996 -17.88 7.31 66.99
N ARG A 997 -16.59 7.70 66.93
CA ARG A 997 -15.68 7.69 68.09
C ARG A 997 -15.93 8.85 69.07
N ARG A 998 -16.15 10.07 68.56
CA ARG A 998 -16.25 11.28 69.39
C ARG A 998 -17.41 11.25 70.40
N ARG A 999 -18.49 10.49 70.13
CA ARG A 999 -19.65 10.41 71.03
C ARG A 999 -19.74 9.11 71.83
N ALA A 1000 -19.06 8.04 71.42
CA ALA A 1000 -18.79 6.89 72.30
C ALA A 1000 -18.01 7.34 73.56
N SER A 1001 -17.20 8.39 73.44
CA SER A 1001 -16.47 9.01 74.56
C SER A 1001 -17.33 9.93 75.46
N VAL A 1002 -18.52 10.37 75.04
CA VAL A 1002 -19.30 11.43 75.72
C VAL A 1002 -20.55 10.89 76.45
N LYS A 1003 -21.11 9.74 76.06
CA LYS A 1003 -22.21 9.06 76.79
C LYS A 1003 -22.03 7.54 76.72
N LYS A 1004 -21.85 6.90 77.89
CA LYS A 1004 -21.56 5.46 78.05
C LYS A 1004 -22.80 4.54 78.04
N GLN A 1005 -24.02 5.04 77.80
CA GLN A 1005 -25.26 4.35 78.18
C GLN A 1005 -26.14 3.75 77.06
N ASP A 1006 -25.88 3.97 75.76
CA ASP A 1006 -26.67 3.33 74.67
C ASP A 1006 -25.81 2.41 73.76
N THR A 1007 -26.45 1.50 73.02
CA THR A 1007 -25.79 0.56 72.11
C THR A 1007 -25.21 1.24 70.86
N TYR A 1008 -24.07 0.74 70.37
CA TYR A 1008 -23.33 1.29 69.22
C TYR A 1008 -24.20 1.51 67.97
N MET A 1009 -25.14 0.60 67.69
CA MET A 1009 -25.95 0.63 66.47
C MET A 1009 -27.14 1.61 66.54
N GLU A 1010 -27.77 1.78 67.71
CA GLU A 1010 -28.80 2.81 67.92
C GLU A 1010 -28.19 4.22 67.90
N HIS A 1011 -26.99 4.38 68.47
CA HIS A 1011 -26.22 5.61 68.35
C HIS A 1011 -25.86 5.92 66.90
N PHE A 1012 -25.35 4.95 66.14
CA PHE A 1012 -25.00 5.11 64.73
C PHE A 1012 -26.21 5.59 63.89
N ARG A 1013 -27.39 5.00 64.08
CA ARG A 1013 -28.63 5.33 63.34
C ARG A 1013 -29.12 6.75 63.62
N LYS A 1014 -29.12 7.18 64.89
CA LYS A 1014 -29.55 8.54 65.31
C LYS A 1014 -28.58 9.64 64.81
N GLN A 1015 -27.30 9.31 64.68
CA GLN A 1015 -26.25 10.23 64.19
C GLN A 1015 -26.28 10.37 62.67
N LEU A 1016 -26.48 9.26 61.95
CA LEU A 1016 -26.64 9.24 60.50
C LEU A 1016 -27.85 10.07 60.08
N HIS A 1017 -28.90 10.13 60.92
CA HIS A 1017 -30.04 11.02 60.72
C HIS A 1017 -29.73 12.51 60.95
N THR A 1018 -28.83 12.83 61.90
CA THR A 1018 -28.50 14.23 62.28
C THR A 1018 -27.53 14.88 61.29
N HIS A 1019 -26.56 14.12 60.76
CA HIS A 1019 -25.57 14.60 59.78
C HIS A 1019 -25.80 14.05 58.36
N LYS A 1020 -26.98 13.45 58.11
CA LYS A 1020 -27.39 12.84 56.82
C LYS A 1020 -27.02 13.69 55.61
N TYR A 1021 -27.28 14.98 55.72
CA TYR A 1021 -27.13 15.98 54.66
C TYR A 1021 -25.68 16.27 54.26
N LEU A 1022 -24.75 16.26 55.23
CA LEU A 1022 -23.32 16.44 54.99
C LEU A 1022 -22.69 15.22 54.30
N ILE A 1023 -23.11 14.02 54.71
CA ILE A 1023 -22.68 12.74 54.12
C ILE A 1023 -23.28 12.58 52.72
N LEU A 1024 -24.57 12.91 52.54
CA LEU A 1024 -25.28 12.78 51.26
C LEU A 1024 -24.68 13.66 50.17
N SER A 1025 -24.33 14.91 50.47
CA SER A 1025 -23.66 15.82 49.53
C SER A 1025 -22.31 15.29 49.04
N SER A 1026 -21.48 14.77 49.96
CA SER A 1026 -20.16 14.21 49.63
C SER A 1026 -20.25 12.85 48.91
N LEU A 1027 -21.21 12.00 49.27
CA LEU A 1027 -21.47 10.71 48.61
C LEU A 1027 -22.00 10.90 47.18
N LEU A 1028 -22.93 11.85 46.99
CA LEU A 1028 -23.48 12.18 45.68
C LEU A 1028 -22.38 12.72 44.75
N SER A 1029 -21.50 13.58 45.26
CA SER A 1029 -20.32 14.07 44.52
C SER A 1029 -19.34 12.95 44.12
N LEU A 1030 -19.21 11.89 44.94
CA LEU A 1030 -18.38 10.72 44.64
C LEU A 1030 -19.01 9.84 43.54
N ILE A 1031 -20.31 9.54 43.65
CA ILE A 1031 -21.05 8.72 42.68
C ILE A 1031 -21.05 9.38 41.30
N LEU A 1032 -21.23 10.70 41.23
CA LEU A 1032 -21.21 11.44 39.98
C LEU A 1032 -19.81 11.54 39.33
N ALA A 1033 -18.73 11.33 40.08
CA ALA A 1033 -17.37 11.28 39.53
C ALA A 1033 -17.00 9.89 38.96
N LEU A 1034 -17.75 8.85 39.34
CA LEU A 1034 -17.49 7.45 39.02
C LEU A 1034 -17.66 7.12 37.51
N PRO A 1035 -18.67 7.65 36.78
CA PRO A 1035 -18.78 7.44 35.34
C PRO A 1035 -17.55 7.85 34.54
N ARG A 1036 -16.89 8.96 34.93
CA ARG A 1036 -15.64 9.41 34.28
C ARG A 1036 -14.51 8.37 34.43
N LEU A 1037 -14.44 7.71 35.59
CA LEU A 1037 -13.46 6.64 35.87
C LEU A 1037 -13.76 5.41 35.01
N VAL A 1038 -15.02 4.98 35.01
CA VAL A 1038 -15.48 3.82 34.26
C VAL A 1038 -15.18 3.97 32.77
N ILE A 1039 -15.46 5.14 32.18
CA ILE A 1039 -15.25 5.36 30.75
C ILE A 1039 -13.75 5.41 30.40
N ALA A 1040 -12.93 6.05 31.24
CA ALA A 1040 -11.48 6.17 30.99
C ALA A 1040 -10.72 4.84 31.10
N PHE A 1041 -11.22 3.88 31.91
CA PHE A 1041 -10.55 2.60 32.16
C PHE A 1041 -11.18 1.40 31.42
N ILE A 1042 -12.49 1.39 31.15
CA ILE A 1042 -13.17 0.25 30.48
C ILE A 1042 -13.07 0.36 28.95
N PHE A 1043 -13.25 1.55 28.37
CA PHE A 1043 -13.16 1.74 26.93
C PHE A 1043 -11.73 2.14 26.57
N GLY A 1044 -10.83 1.15 26.52
CA GLY A 1044 -9.39 1.38 26.28
C GLY A 1044 -9.09 2.26 25.06
N CYS A 1045 -9.94 2.22 24.03
CA CYS A 1045 -9.96 3.15 22.91
C CYS A 1045 -11.28 3.07 22.12
N MET A 1046 -11.51 3.99 21.19
CA MET A 1046 -12.56 3.86 20.17
C MET A 1046 -12.07 2.92 19.06
N THR A 1047 -12.80 1.83 18.79
CA THR A 1047 -12.45 0.84 17.75
C THR A 1047 -13.02 1.19 16.38
N SER A 1048 -14.22 1.78 16.32
CA SER A 1048 -14.83 2.26 15.07
C SER A 1048 -15.40 3.68 15.22
N ALA A 1049 -15.07 4.55 14.28
CA ALA A 1049 -15.66 5.90 14.16
C ALA A 1049 -17.08 5.90 13.58
N ARG A 1050 -17.59 4.75 13.10
CA ARG A 1050 -18.97 4.66 12.60
C ARG A 1050 -20.00 4.70 13.73
N GLU A 1051 -19.66 4.20 14.92
CA GLU A 1051 -20.54 4.09 16.09
C GLU A 1051 -20.10 5.01 17.25
N PRO A 1052 -20.28 6.33 17.14
CA PRO A 1052 -19.78 7.27 18.15
C PRO A 1052 -20.64 7.31 19.42
N LEU A 1053 -21.77 6.59 19.50
CA LEU A 1053 -22.78 6.81 20.55
C LEU A 1053 -22.22 6.59 21.96
N ILE A 1054 -21.47 5.51 22.18
CA ILE A 1054 -20.89 5.17 23.48
C ILE A 1054 -19.84 6.21 23.92
N PRO A 1055 -18.80 6.53 23.10
CA PRO A 1055 -17.84 7.55 23.49
C PRO A 1055 -18.47 8.95 23.62
N LEU A 1056 -19.45 9.29 22.78
CA LEU A 1056 -20.15 10.57 22.82
C LEU A 1056 -21.01 10.73 24.08
N THR A 1057 -21.80 9.71 24.43
CA THR A 1057 -22.58 9.71 25.68
C THR A 1057 -21.67 9.79 26.90
N GLY A 1058 -20.57 9.02 26.90
CA GLY A 1058 -19.57 9.09 27.95
C GLY A 1058 -18.93 10.47 28.11
N TYR A 1059 -18.62 11.13 26.99
CA TYR A 1059 -18.09 12.49 26.97
C TYR A 1059 -19.06 13.49 27.60
N PHE A 1060 -20.35 13.48 27.23
CA PHE A 1060 -21.35 14.38 27.84
C PHE A 1060 -21.66 14.06 29.30
N VAL A 1061 -21.73 12.76 29.67
CA VAL A 1061 -21.91 12.31 31.05
C VAL A 1061 -20.80 12.86 31.95
N SER A 1062 -19.59 13.01 31.42
CA SER A 1062 -18.49 13.62 32.16
C SER A 1062 -18.86 15.02 32.67
N PHE A 1063 -19.70 15.82 32.01
CA PHE A 1063 -19.99 17.20 32.44
C PHE A 1063 -21.18 17.33 33.41
N ILE A 1064 -21.88 16.23 33.72
CA ILE A 1064 -23.02 16.22 34.66
C ILE A 1064 -22.69 16.78 36.07
N PRO A 1065 -21.52 16.50 36.69
CA PRO A 1065 -21.19 17.06 38.00
C PRO A 1065 -21.22 18.60 38.04
N SER A 1066 -20.74 19.25 36.98
CA SER A 1066 -20.74 20.72 36.86
C SER A 1066 -22.16 21.29 36.69
N LEU A 1067 -23.06 20.52 36.07
CA LEU A 1067 -24.46 20.89 35.89
C LEU A 1067 -25.27 20.82 37.20
N LEU A 1068 -24.99 19.82 38.04
CA LEU A 1068 -25.75 19.54 39.27
C LEU A 1068 -25.17 20.16 40.56
N THR A 1069 -24.24 21.10 40.47
CA THR A 1069 -23.60 21.74 41.64
C THR A 1069 -24.62 22.32 42.63
N PHE A 1070 -25.67 23.00 42.16
CA PHE A 1070 -26.73 23.53 43.01
C PHE A 1070 -27.49 22.44 43.76
N PHE A 1071 -27.89 21.38 43.06
CA PHE A 1071 -28.59 20.25 43.66
C PHE A 1071 -27.72 19.54 44.69
N ILE A 1072 -26.43 19.32 44.38
CA ILE A 1072 -25.51 18.57 45.23
C ILE A 1072 -25.15 19.33 46.52
N PHE A 1073 -24.92 20.64 46.44
CA PHE A 1073 -24.38 21.41 47.58
C PHE A 1073 -25.39 22.30 48.28
N VAL A 1074 -26.31 22.95 47.56
CA VAL A 1074 -27.28 23.87 48.16
C VAL A 1074 -28.51 23.12 48.65
N LEU A 1075 -29.10 22.27 47.79
CA LEU A 1075 -30.40 21.65 48.05
C LEU A 1075 -30.33 20.54 49.11
N THR A 1076 -29.21 19.84 49.18
CA THR A 1076 -28.95 18.81 50.20
C THR A 1076 -28.64 19.38 51.57
N SER A 1077 -28.25 20.65 51.71
CA SER A 1077 -27.83 21.25 52.98
C SER A 1077 -28.89 22.17 53.56
N THR A 1078 -29.36 21.88 54.78
CA THR A 1078 -30.35 22.72 55.47
C THR A 1078 -29.82 24.15 55.75
N ALA A 1079 -28.52 24.28 56.04
CA ALA A 1079 -27.88 25.56 56.28
C ALA A 1079 -27.83 26.43 55.00
N TYR A 1080 -27.41 25.85 53.87
CA TYR A 1080 -27.33 26.58 52.61
C TYR A 1080 -28.71 26.84 52.00
N LYS A 1081 -29.66 25.90 52.14
CA LYS A 1081 -31.06 26.08 51.72
C LYS A 1081 -31.75 27.24 52.46
N LYS A 1082 -31.51 27.40 53.76
CA LYS A 1082 -32.05 28.53 54.53
C LYS A 1082 -31.47 29.87 54.03
N GLN A 1083 -30.16 29.91 53.77
CA GLN A 1083 -29.51 31.10 53.21
C GLN A 1083 -30.01 31.43 51.80
N PHE A 1084 -30.20 30.41 50.95
CA PHE A 1084 -30.80 30.57 49.62
C PHE A 1084 -32.18 31.23 49.69
N ASN A 1085 -33.10 30.70 50.50
CA ASN A 1085 -34.45 31.26 50.63
C ASN A 1085 -34.40 32.73 51.08
N THR A 1086 -33.50 33.07 52.00
CA THR A 1086 -33.34 34.45 52.50
C THR A 1086 -32.80 35.41 51.43
N VAL A 1087 -31.85 34.95 50.62
CA VAL A 1087 -31.28 35.76 49.53
C VAL A 1087 -32.28 35.93 48.40
N VAL A 1088 -33.01 34.87 48.04
CA VAL A 1088 -34.02 34.90 46.97
C VAL A 1088 -35.18 35.83 47.34
N THR A 1089 -35.73 35.74 48.55
CA THR A 1089 -36.81 36.65 48.98
C THR A 1089 -36.36 38.11 48.94
N ARG A 1090 -35.15 38.40 49.44
CA ARG A 1090 -34.58 39.76 49.38
C ARG A 1090 -34.38 40.27 47.95
N LYS A 1091 -33.88 39.43 47.04
CA LYS A 1091 -33.69 39.78 45.62
C LYS A 1091 -35.04 39.96 44.92
N TRP A 1092 -36.02 39.13 45.23
CA TRP A 1092 -37.38 39.19 44.67
C TRP A 1092 -38.11 40.44 45.14
N GLU A 1093 -37.96 40.85 46.40
CA GLU A 1093 -38.48 42.13 46.90
C GLU A 1093 -37.85 43.35 46.20
N VAL A 1094 -36.54 43.32 45.93
CA VAL A 1094 -35.86 44.38 45.18
C VAL A 1094 -36.36 44.44 43.74
N MET A 1095 -36.54 43.27 43.10
CA MET A 1095 -37.05 43.16 41.74
C MET A 1095 -38.51 43.62 41.65
N ARG A 1096 -39.35 43.27 42.63
CA ARG A 1096 -40.73 43.75 42.76
C ARG A 1096 -40.82 45.26 42.94
N ARG A 1097 -39.93 45.86 43.76
CA ARG A 1097 -39.83 47.31 43.92
C ARG A 1097 -39.34 48.03 42.65
N TRP A 1098 -38.57 47.35 41.79
CA TRP A 1098 -38.13 47.88 40.50
C TRP A 1098 -39.27 47.84 39.47
N PHE A 1099 -40.01 46.72 39.39
CA PHE A 1099 -41.20 46.58 38.55
C PHE A 1099 -42.39 47.47 38.99
N GLN A 1100 -42.45 47.87 40.25
CA GLN A 1100 -43.43 48.86 40.74
C GLN A 1100 -42.99 50.32 40.50
N ARG A 1101 -41.75 50.55 40.05
CA ARG A 1101 -41.19 51.88 39.74
C ARG A 1101 -41.11 52.18 38.24
N GLN A 1102 -41.15 51.15 37.40
CA GLN A 1102 -41.58 51.28 35.99
C GLN A 1102 -43.11 51.33 35.95
#